data_AF-A0A2P8ECI1-F1
#
_entry.id   AF-A0A2P8ECI1-F1
#
_cell.length_a   1.000
_cell.length_b   1.000
_cell.length_c   1.000
_cell.angle_alpha   90.00
_cell.angle_beta   90.00
_cell.angle_gamma   90.00
#
_symmetry.space_group_name_H-M   'P 1'
#
loop_
_entity.id
_entity.type
_entity.pdbx_description
1 polymer ?
#
loop_
_entity_poly.entity_id
_entity_poly.type
_entity_poly.pdbx_seq_one_letter_code
_entity_poly.pdbx_strand_id
1 'polypeptide(L)'
;MRSFSKLILELKVKSVLKDWEKYLAHTPDETLSDHMELVAQYFQLLIETHGLEPLLNKQFSKLASNDENVAQIAKNLFWQAILYHDFGKVNENFQRKLENIDLFPSQKINGIQSQHSVLSAFIFVVHQLSELAKIEKELGEQNLKLLIKWIIALAHNIIRHHSPRLDDLSKKETFSSLNFELCTKLTTYLDCYQFEFNQRIIENVPLITNQIVSFQELGFEWFSLIRLNFSLLTASDYYATSHYCNKWSKLYSEFGVLSTEQKNRHFQNLQETQPHNRNLYLKKKDFYSQLLDELQEPSNTNLNKLRSKMAAETIENIRINADKKLFYIEAPTGGGKTNMAFIATQELLQVNPELNKVFYVFPFTTLVTQTQKSAIQTLGLQSDEWMELHGRAVWKQKEDPEKDKDGLFGNERLDDIHNQFVNYPYTFLSHVRFFDILKANEKSSIYLMHRLANSIVVIDEVQAYNPILWDKMAYLLREYAEALNIRFIVMSATLPKIGELAASEFCYLIPNAIKRFFVNPNFAGRVCFSDELLQKKRPEKEERESYLDWLAKVVFEKSEQYRQTNGQVRTIIEFIFKKSTSEFAVIAEKFFQDYEIKILSGTILEPRRKQIIEELKNEENKSKNVLLITTQVVEAGVDIDMDLGFKNRSIIDSEEQLAGRVNRNVNKKNCIVYLFELDDASVIYGKDRRFKETRSHLEDEYFDILKNKSFDRLYEKVKEWLGSTNQVSNLAGTASSYEKELIGKLNFPKIDEEFTLIGHSNTSVFVPLDLPDASSVFSDQQLQFLEEFGVEIYEDKLSGEAVFNLYKNLIISYSESLTSKKRNLKILQSIMSMYTFSLFSESKVVKELISGGNQEEYGFLYLTSHKEVYDIQMGLQDQKFSEMIFL
;
A
#
# COMPACT_ATOMS: atom_id res chain seq x y z
N MET A 1 27.39 -22.30 -3.89
CA MET A 1 27.72 -20.88 -4.14
C MET A 1 28.42 -20.24 -2.92
N ARG A 2 29.43 -19.39 -3.15
CA ARG A 2 30.13 -18.57 -2.15
C ARG A 2 29.17 -17.56 -1.51
N SER A 3 29.42 -17.19 -0.25
CA SER A 3 28.61 -16.19 0.45
C SER A 3 28.89 -14.77 -0.04
N PHE A 4 27.93 -13.85 0.09
CA PHE A 4 28.15 -12.43 -0.18
C PHE A 4 29.26 -11.85 0.70
N SER A 5 29.32 -12.21 1.97
CA SER A 5 30.41 -11.79 2.88
C SER A 5 31.79 -12.17 2.32
N LYS A 6 31.92 -13.36 1.71
CA LYS A 6 33.18 -13.77 1.06
C LYS A 6 33.46 -12.93 -0.20
N LEU A 7 32.45 -12.70 -1.04
CA LEU A 7 32.60 -11.89 -2.26
C LEU A 7 32.99 -10.44 -1.96
N ILE A 8 32.48 -9.87 -0.87
CA ILE A 8 32.79 -8.51 -0.41
C ILE A 8 34.27 -8.40 0.00
N LEU A 9 34.80 -9.42 0.67
CA LEU A 9 36.21 -9.43 1.12
C LEU A 9 37.20 -9.57 -0.05
N GLU A 10 36.79 -10.19 -1.16
CA GLU A 10 37.66 -10.47 -2.31
C GLU A 10 37.96 -9.23 -3.17
N LEU A 11 37.08 -8.22 -3.17
CA LEU A 11 37.22 -7.05 -4.04
C LEU A 11 37.07 -5.74 -3.26
N LYS A 12 38.19 -5.10 -2.94
CA LYS A 12 38.22 -3.80 -2.24
C LYS A 12 38.53 -2.67 -3.21
N VAL A 13 37.85 -1.53 -3.05
CA VAL A 13 38.12 -0.35 -3.92
C VAL A 13 39.57 0.12 -3.79
N LYS A 14 40.15 0.12 -2.57
CA LYS A 14 41.58 0.46 -2.33
C LYS A 14 42.56 -0.40 -3.12
N SER A 15 42.20 -1.64 -3.45
CA SER A 15 43.10 -2.54 -4.21
C SER A 15 42.95 -2.42 -5.72
N VAL A 16 41.92 -1.71 -6.21
CA VAL A 16 41.64 -1.62 -7.66
C VAL A 16 41.65 -0.20 -8.18
N LEU A 17 41.42 0.82 -7.35
CA LEU A 17 41.48 2.22 -7.74
C LEU A 17 42.90 2.75 -7.50
N LYS A 18 43.58 3.18 -8.57
CA LYS A 18 44.91 3.81 -8.48
C LYS A 18 44.79 5.16 -7.79
N ASP A 19 45.74 5.48 -6.91
CA ASP A 19 45.76 6.73 -6.15
C ASP A 19 44.42 7.03 -5.45
N TRP A 20 43.79 6.01 -4.85
CA TRP A 20 42.43 6.08 -4.30
C TRP A 20 42.21 7.25 -3.32
N GLU A 21 43.25 7.70 -2.62
CA GLU A 21 43.23 8.86 -1.70
C GLU A 21 42.87 10.18 -2.38
N LYS A 22 43.03 10.29 -3.71
CA LYS A 22 42.76 11.52 -4.47
C LYS A 22 41.27 11.77 -4.73
N TYR A 23 40.44 10.73 -4.68
CA TYR A 23 39.05 10.81 -5.11
C TYR A 23 38.10 10.88 -3.92
N LEU A 24 37.19 11.84 -3.96
CA LEU A 24 36.17 12.06 -2.94
C LEU A 24 34.80 11.50 -3.36
N ALA A 25 33.97 11.14 -2.37
CA ALA A 25 32.63 10.60 -2.58
C ALA A 25 31.54 11.68 -2.54
N HIS A 26 31.33 12.32 -1.39
CA HIS A 26 30.27 13.31 -1.17
C HIS A 26 30.74 14.59 -0.49
N THR A 27 31.78 14.50 0.36
CA THR A 27 32.31 15.63 1.13
C THR A 27 33.84 15.66 1.03
N PRO A 28 34.49 16.81 1.33
CA PRO A 28 35.96 16.93 1.35
C PRO A 28 36.67 15.93 2.26
N ASP A 29 35.99 15.45 3.30
CA ASP A 29 36.56 14.54 4.30
C ASP A 29 36.26 13.05 4.00
N GLU A 30 35.48 12.74 2.95
CA GLU A 30 35.06 11.38 2.59
C GLU A 30 35.75 10.90 1.31
N THR A 31 36.72 9.98 1.44
CA THR A 31 37.30 9.35 0.25
C THR A 31 36.29 8.42 -0.42
N LEU A 32 36.37 8.32 -1.76
CA LEU A 32 35.55 7.41 -2.55
C LEU A 32 35.69 5.97 -2.07
N SER A 33 36.90 5.55 -1.71
CA SER A 33 37.12 4.18 -1.28
C SER A 33 36.50 3.89 0.09
N ASP A 34 36.56 4.82 1.04
CA ASP A 34 35.98 4.61 2.38
C ASP A 34 34.45 4.57 2.29
N HIS A 35 33.86 5.46 1.48
CA HIS A 35 32.43 5.45 1.20
C HIS A 35 31.97 4.09 0.63
N MET A 36 32.68 3.58 -0.38
CA MET A 36 32.32 2.31 -1.01
C MET A 36 32.50 1.10 -0.08
N GLU A 37 33.46 1.14 0.84
CA GLU A 37 33.61 0.12 1.88
C GLU A 37 32.40 0.16 2.85
N LEU A 38 31.92 1.35 3.18
CA LEU A 38 30.72 1.53 4.01
C LEU A 38 29.43 1.07 3.31
N VAL A 39 29.29 1.34 2.01
CA VAL A 39 28.19 0.81 1.17
C VAL A 39 28.20 -0.72 1.19
N ALA A 40 29.38 -1.34 1.10
CA ALA A 40 29.51 -2.80 1.15
C ALA A 40 29.08 -3.38 2.51
N GLN A 41 29.46 -2.71 3.61
CA GLN A 41 29.03 -3.09 4.95
C GLN A 41 27.52 -3.01 5.13
N TYR A 42 26.88 -1.93 4.67
CA TYR A 42 25.42 -1.81 4.73
C TYR A 42 24.69 -2.80 3.84
N PHE A 43 25.21 -3.07 2.63
CA PHE A 43 24.67 -4.13 1.79
C PHE A 43 24.71 -5.48 2.51
N GLN A 44 25.85 -5.85 3.10
CA GLN A 44 25.97 -7.09 3.86
C GLN A 44 24.98 -7.14 5.01
N LEU A 45 24.87 -6.05 5.77
CA LEU A 45 23.97 -5.95 6.91
C LEU A 45 22.49 -6.10 6.50
N LEU A 46 22.09 -5.51 5.37
CA LEU A 46 20.76 -5.69 4.80
C LEU A 46 20.53 -7.14 4.34
N ILE A 47 21.52 -7.76 3.69
CA ILE A 47 21.44 -9.16 3.26
C ILE A 47 21.23 -10.10 4.45
N GLU A 48 21.99 -9.92 5.52
CA GLU A 48 21.94 -10.73 6.73
C GLU A 48 20.65 -10.49 7.51
N THR A 49 20.33 -9.23 7.81
CA THR A 49 19.16 -8.85 8.63
C THR A 49 17.84 -9.28 8.00
N HIS A 50 17.73 -9.19 6.67
CA HIS A 50 16.52 -9.58 5.96
C HIS A 50 16.51 -11.05 5.52
N GLY A 51 17.58 -11.82 5.75
CA GLY A 51 17.67 -13.23 5.35
C GLY A 51 17.59 -13.43 3.84
N LEU A 52 18.20 -12.54 3.06
CA LEU A 52 18.04 -12.48 1.60
C LEU A 52 18.90 -13.50 0.84
N GLU A 53 20.06 -13.86 1.38
CA GLU A 53 21.03 -14.68 0.66
C GLU A 53 20.50 -16.05 0.21
N PRO A 54 19.80 -16.85 1.04
CA PRO A 54 19.21 -18.12 0.60
C PRO A 54 18.18 -17.94 -0.53
N LEU A 55 17.40 -16.86 -0.48
CA LEU A 55 16.37 -16.54 -1.47
C LEU A 55 17.00 -16.17 -2.81
N LEU A 56 18.01 -15.32 -2.78
CA LEU A 56 18.80 -14.92 -3.96
C LEU A 56 19.48 -16.13 -4.60
N ASN A 57 20.13 -16.99 -3.79
CA ASN A 57 20.78 -18.21 -4.27
C ASN A 57 19.78 -19.12 -5.01
N LYS A 58 18.60 -19.37 -4.43
CA LYS A 58 17.55 -20.19 -5.08
C LYS A 58 17.16 -19.64 -6.45
N GLN A 59 16.99 -18.32 -6.57
CA GLN A 59 16.61 -17.68 -7.84
C GLN A 59 17.75 -17.71 -8.87
N PHE A 60 19.00 -17.45 -8.48
CA PHE A 60 20.15 -17.56 -9.38
C PHE A 60 20.34 -18.99 -9.90
N SER A 61 20.22 -20.00 -9.03
CA SER A 61 20.27 -21.41 -9.46
C SER A 61 19.16 -21.74 -10.46
N LYS A 62 17.92 -21.27 -10.21
CA LYS A 62 16.80 -21.48 -11.14
C LYS A 62 17.07 -20.84 -12.51
N LEU A 63 17.52 -19.59 -12.54
CA LEU A 63 17.81 -18.87 -13.79
C LEU A 63 19.02 -19.43 -14.54
N ALA A 64 19.95 -20.07 -13.84
CA ALA A 64 21.11 -20.74 -14.42
C ALA A 64 20.82 -22.20 -14.83
N SER A 65 19.56 -22.66 -14.83
CA SER A 65 19.21 -24.07 -15.08
C SER A 65 19.97 -25.06 -14.18
N ASN A 66 20.23 -24.66 -12.93
CA ASN A 66 21.05 -25.35 -11.93
C ASN A 66 22.55 -25.51 -12.27
N ASP A 67 23.07 -24.76 -13.24
CA ASP A 67 24.52 -24.59 -13.42
C ASP A 67 25.08 -23.72 -12.29
N GLU A 68 25.78 -24.34 -11.34
CA GLU A 68 26.33 -23.64 -10.18
C GLU A 68 27.37 -22.58 -10.54
N ASN A 69 28.14 -22.77 -11.62
CA ASN A 69 29.15 -21.82 -12.05
C ASN A 69 28.47 -20.55 -12.60
N VAL A 70 27.50 -20.73 -13.49
CA VAL A 70 26.72 -19.62 -14.05
C VAL A 70 25.93 -18.89 -12.97
N ALA A 71 25.30 -19.62 -12.04
CA ALA A 71 24.61 -19.03 -10.89
C ALA A 71 25.58 -18.21 -10.01
N GLN A 72 26.79 -18.71 -9.78
CA GLN A 72 27.82 -18.02 -9.02
C GLN A 72 28.30 -16.74 -9.71
N ILE A 73 28.44 -16.75 -11.04
CA ILE A 73 28.80 -15.56 -11.82
C ILE A 73 27.67 -14.54 -11.76
N ALA A 74 26.41 -14.94 -11.98
CA ALA A 74 25.26 -14.04 -11.88
C ALA A 74 25.14 -13.40 -10.48
N LYS A 75 25.37 -14.18 -9.41
CA LYS A 75 25.45 -13.67 -8.04
C LYS A 75 26.57 -12.65 -7.86
N ASN A 76 27.73 -12.89 -8.44
CA ASN A 76 28.86 -11.96 -8.38
C ASN A 76 28.54 -10.65 -9.11
N LEU A 77 27.95 -10.73 -10.31
CA LEU A 77 27.49 -9.56 -11.07
C LEU A 77 26.49 -8.72 -10.27
N PHE A 78 25.54 -9.37 -9.58
CA PHE A 78 24.55 -8.69 -8.74
C PHE A 78 25.21 -7.85 -7.64
N TRP A 79 26.19 -8.42 -6.93
CA TRP A 79 26.96 -7.70 -5.90
C TRP A 79 27.82 -6.59 -6.53
N GLN A 80 28.54 -6.91 -7.60
CA GLN A 80 29.42 -5.96 -8.27
C GLN A 80 28.66 -4.77 -8.83
N ALA A 81 27.39 -4.91 -9.24
CA ALA A 81 26.59 -3.77 -9.66
C ALA A 81 26.46 -2.69 -8.56
N ILE A 82 26.33 -3.13 -7.31
CA ILE A 82 26.26 -2.25 -6.13
C ILE A 82 27.64 -1.64 -5.86
N LEU A 83 28.71 -2.44 -5.93
CA LEU A 83 30.07 -1.92 -5.75
C LEU A 83 30.47 -0.89 -6.82
N TYR A 84 30.01 -1.06 -8.07
CA TYR A 84 30.46 -0.23 -9.19
C TYR A 84 29.66 1.07 -9.32
N HIS A 85 28.54 1.23 -8.61
CA HIS A 85 27.58 2.31 -8.87
C HIS A 85 28.19 3.72 -8.84
N ASP A 86 29.26 3.89 -8.06
CA ASP A 86 29.96 5.15 -7.83
C ASP A 86 31.39 5.19 -8.41
N PHE A 87 31.83 4.17 -9.14
CA PHE A 87 33.16 4.13 -9.77
C PHE A 87 33.38 5.31 -10.74
N GLY A 88 32.32 5.85 -11.33
CA GLY A 88 32.38 7.05 -12.16
C GLY A 88 32.68 8.35 -11.42
N LYS A 89 32.72 8.37 -10.07
CA LYS A 89 33.09 9.57 -9.31
C LYS A 89 34.56 9.98 -9.50
N VAL A 90 35.37 9.13 -10.14
CA VAL A 90 36.72 9.49 -10.64
C VAL A 90 36.70 10.59 -11.72
N ASN A 91 35.53 10.89 -12.28
CA ASN A 91 35.32 11.99 -13.20
C ASN A 91 35.86 13.32 -12.63
N GLU A 92 36.82 13.95 -13.31
CA GLU A 92 37.49 15.16 -12.83
C GLU A 92 36.50 16.32 -12.65
N ASN A 93 35.47 16.41 -13.51
CA ASN A 93 34.42 17.42 -13.37
C ASN A 93 33.53 17.17 -12.14
N PHE A 94 33.35 15.91 -11.73
CA PHE A 94 32.66 15.56 -10.48
C PHE A 94 33.53 15.93 -9.27
N GLN A 95 34.82 15.60 -9.29
CA GLN A 95 35.76 15.96 -8.22
C GLN A 95 35.85 17.47 -8.00
N ARG A 96 35.88 18.26 -9.08
CA ARG A 96 35.80 19.72 -9.00
C ARG A 96 34.50 20.23 -8.36
N LYS A 97 33.38 19.55 -8.58
CA LYS A 97 32.09 19.89 -7.94
C LYS A 97 32.15 19.68 -6.43
N LEU A 98 33.00 18.77 -5.95
CA LEU A 98 33.28 18.54 -4.53
C LEU A 98 34.44 19.42 -4.00
N GLU A 99 34.78 20.50 -4.70
CA GLU A 99 35.83 21.45 -4.31
C GLU A 99 37.25 20.86 -4.27
N ASN A 100 37.47 19.70 -4.91
CA ASN A 100 38.80 19.07 -5.05
C ASN A 100 39.64 19.71 -6.17
N ILE A 101 39.75 21.04 -6.17
CA ILE A 101 40.29 21.82 -7.30
C ILE A 101 41.83 21.71 -7.36
N ASP A 102 42.50 21.54 -6.23
CA ASP A 102 43.96 21.44 -6.17
C ASP A 102 44.50 20.20 -6.90
N LEU A 103 43.80 19.07 -6.79
CA LEU A 103 44.14 17.84 -7.51
C LEU A 103 43.56 17.80 -8.93
N PHE A 104 42.48 18.56 -9.20
CA PHE A 104 41.78 18.56 -10.50
C PHE A 104 41.61 20.00 -11.06
N PRO A 105 42.71 20.66 -11.48
CA PRO A 105 42.73 22.10 -11.75
C PRO A 105 42.03 22.53 -13.04
N SER A 106 41.78 21.63 -13.99
CA SER A 106 41.12 21.91 -15.27
C SER A 106 39.86 21.08 -15.49
N GLN A 107 38.81 21.67 -16.08
CA GLN A 107 37.65 20.92 -16.55
C GLN A 107 38.01 20.08 -17.78
N LYS A 108 37.42 18.89 -17.91
CA LYS A 108 37.63 17.97 -19.03
C LYS A 108 36.39 17.89 -19.91
N ILE A 109 36.58 17.95 -21.23
CA ILE A 109 35.49 17.71 -22.19
C ILE A 109 35.30 16.20 -22.33
N ASN A 110 34.52 15.62 -21.42
CA ASN A 110 34.31 14.17 -21.30
C ASN A 110 32.96 13.68 -21.86
N GLY A 111 32.07 14.58 -22.26
CA GLY A 111 30.75 14.25 -22.81
C GLY A 111 29.64 13.97 -21.77
N ILE A 112 29.97 13.90 -20.47
CA ILE A 112 29.02 13.62 -19.36
C ILE A 112 29.00 14.72 -18.29
N GLN A 113 29.78 15.79 -18.47
CA GLN A 113 29.95 16.85 -17.47
C GLN A 113 30.37 16.23 -16.12
N SER A 114 29.66 16.51 -15.04
CA SER A 114 29.87 15.94 -13.71
C SER A 114 29.03 14.70 -13.44
N GLN A 115 28.32 14.12 -14.40
CA GLN A 115 27.54 12.90 -14.16
C GLN A 115 28.49 11.73 -13.95
N HIS A 116 28.22 10.88 -12.95
CA HIS A 116 29.05 9.72 -12.64
C HIS A 116 28.38 8.38 -12.99
N SER A 117 27.05 8.28 -12.88
CA SER A 117 26.31 7.03 -13.07
C SER A 117 26.54 6.37 -14.45
N VAL A 118 26.59 7.17 -15.51
CA VAL A 118 26.87 6.69 -16.88
C VAL A 118 28.30 6.15 -17.00
N LEU A 119 29.27 6.83 -16.37
CA LEU A 119 30.67 6.38 -16.37
C LEU A 119 30.83 5.11 -15.51
N SER A 120 30.19 5.04 -14.35
CA SER A 120 30.13 3.83 -13.51
C SER A 120 29.61 2.63 -14.30
N ALA A 121 28.50 2.81 -15.03
CA ALA A 121 27.92 1.76 -15.85
C ALA A 121 28.84 1.35 -17.01
N PHE A 122 29.51 2.30 -17.66
CA PHE A 122 30.51 2.01 -18.69
C PHE A 122 31.66 1.16 -18.15
N ILE A 123 32.26 1.56 -17.01
CA ILE A 123 33.36 0.82 -16.36
C ILE A 123 32.89 -0.59 -15.99
N PHE A 124 31.69 -0.72 -15.41
CA PHE A 124 31.10 -2.01 -15.07
C PHE A 124 30.93 -2.90 -16.30
N VAL A 125 30.30 -2.40 -17.37
CA VAL A 125 30.06 -3.18 -18.59
C VAL A 125 31.37 -3.65 -19.22
N VAL A 126 32.35 -2.75 -19.41
CA VAL A 126 33.64 -3.10 -20.02
C VAL A 126 34.37 -4.14 -19.18
N HIS A 127 34.45 -3.94 -17.87
CA HIS A 127 35.17 -4.86 -16.99
C HIS A 127 34.49 -6.23 -16.95
N GLN A 128 33.19 -6.30 -16.70
CA GLN A 128 32.50 -7.57 -16.56
C GLN A 128 32.48 -8.37 -17.86
N LEU A 129 32.35 -7.70 -19.01
CA LEU A 129 32.48 -8.38 -20.31
C LEU A 129 33.92 -8.86 -20.55
N SER A 130 34.94 -8.12 -20.10
CA SER A 130 36.34 -8.52 -20.24
C SER A 130 36.65 -9.77 -19.42
N GLU A 131 36.14 -9.85 -18.20
CA GLU A 131 36.23 -11.05 -17.36
C GLU A 131 35.46 -12.22 -17.98
N LEU A 132 34.27 -11.97 -18.53
CA LEU A 132 33.47 -13.00 -19.19
C LEU A 132 34.17 -13.55 -20.44
N ALA A 133 34.86 -12.72 -21.21
CA ALA A 133 35.62 -13.12 -22.39
C ALA A 133 36.80 -14.07 -22.06
N LYS A 134 37.36 -14.02 -20.85
CA LYS A 134 38.42 -14.93 -20.41
C LYS A 134 37.93 -16.37 -20.29
N ILE A 135 36.66 -16.57 -19.99
CA ILE A 135 36.02 -17.87 -19.73
C ILE A 135 34.95 -18.22 -20.77
N GLU A 136 34.83 -17.46 -21.85
CA GLU A 136 33.74 -17.62 -22.84
C GLU A 136 33.67 -19.03 -23.44
N LYS A 137 34.82 -19.67 -23.62
CA LYS A 137 34.95 -21.02 -24.18
C LYS A 137 34.38 -22.10 -23.26
N GLU A 138 34.30 -21.82 -21.96
CA GLU A 138 33.81 -22.75 -20.93
C GLU A 138 32.29 -22.64 -20.73
N LEU A 139 31.70 -21.48 -21.06
CA LEU A 139 30.31 -21.17 -20.72
C LEU A 139 29.28 -21.67 -21.73
N GLY A 140 29.68 -21.92 -22.98
CA GLY A 140 28.73 -22.20 -24.05
C GLY A 140 27.85 -20.99 -24.41
N GLU A 141 27.24 -21.02 -25.60
CA GLU A 141 26.59 -19.83 -26.18
C GLU A 141 25.38 -19.33 -25.36
N GLN A 142 24.58 -20.24 -24.82
CA GLN A 142 23.37 -19.88 -24.06
C GLN A 142 23.69 -19.19 -22.74
N ASN A 143 24.63 -19.74 -21.95
CA ASN A 143 25.02 -19.12 -20.68
C ASN A 143 25.78 -17.81 -20.90
N LEU A 144 26.59 -17.72 -21.96
CA LEU A 144 27.25 -16.46 -22.33
C LEU A 144 26.21 -15.37 -22.60
N LYS A 145 25.19 -15.65 -23.43
CA LYS A 145 24.08 -14.72 -23.69
C LYS A 145 23.31 -14.34 -22.42
N LEU A 146 23.09 -15.29 -21.51
CA LEU A 146 22.44 -15.07 -20.23
C LEU A 146 23.24 -14.10 -19.34
N LEU A 147 24.54 -14.30 -19.22
CA LEU A 147 25.42 -13.47 -18.39
C LEU A 147 25.61 -12.07 -18.99
N ILE A 148 25.68 -11.94 -20.32
CA ILE A 148 25.67 -10.63 -20.98
C ILE A 148 24.35 -9.89 -20.68
N LYS A 149 23.19 -10.56 -20.75
CA LYS A 149 21.90 -9.96 -20.34
C LYS A 149 21.94 -9.44 -18.90
N TRP A 150 22.53 -10.19 -17.97
CA TRP A 150 22.72 -9.77 -16.58
C TRP A 150 23.55 -8.49 -16.45
N ILE A 151 24.70 -8.45 -17.13
CA ILE A 151 25.58 -7.28 -17.13
C ILE A 151 24.80 -6.04 -17.60
N ILE A 152 24.07 -6.15 -18.71
CA ILE A 152 23.31 -5.01 -19.26
C ILE A 152 22.16 -4.59 -18.34
N ALA A 153 21.39 -5.54 -17.80
CA ALA A 153 20.28 -5.24 -16.90
C ALA A 153 20.74 -4.54 -15.60
N LEU A 154 21.87 -4.97 -15.04
CA LEU A 154 22.44 -4.37 -13.84
C LEU A 154 23.13 -3.03 -14.13
N ALA A 155 23.73 -2.86 -15.31
CA ALA A 155 24.23 -1.56 -15.76
C ALA A 155 23.11 -0.51 -15.85
N HIS A 156 21.90 -0.90 -16.25
CA HIS A 156 20.73 -0.01 -16.20
C HIS A 156 20.41 0.46 -14.78
N ASN A 157 20.47 -0.40 -13.77
CA ASN A 157 20.29 0.02 -12.38
C ASN A 157 21.36 1.02 -11.95
N ILE A 158 22.62 0.82 -12.35
CA ILE A 158 23.70 1.79 -12.12
C ILE A 158 23.40 3.12 -12.81
N ILE A 159 22.91 3.15 -14.05
CA ILE A 159 22.56 4.42 -14.72
C ILE A 159 21.45 5.15 -13.96
N ARG A 160 20.44 4.41 -13.50
CA ARG A 160 19.17 4.94 -12.96
C ARG A 160 19.14 5.15 -11.45
N HIS A 161 20.19 4.84 -10.69
CA HIS A 161 20.13 4.92 -9.22
C HIS A 161 19.79 6.32 -8.68
N HIS A 162 20.08 7.40 -9.41
CA HIS A 162 19.64 8.77 -9.07
C HIS A 162 18.31 9.17 -9.71
N SER A 163 17.83 8.41 -10.68
CA SER A 163 16.59 8.71 -11.40
C SER A 163 15.35 8.40 -10.55
N PRO A 164 14.25 9.14 -10.74
CA PRO A 164 13.01 8.89 -10.00
C PRO A 164 12.31 7.60 -10.44
N ARG A 165 12.64 7.03 -11.62
CA ARG A 165 11.96 5.87 -12.20
C ARG A 165 12.89 4.92 -12.95
N LEU A 166 12.53 3.65 -13.03
CA LEU A 166 13.12 2.66 -13.95
C LEU A 166 12.50 2.76 -15.36
N ASP A 167 13.31 2.49 -16.39
CA ASP A 167 12.92 2.60 -17.80
C ASP A 167 12.35 1.28 -18.36
N ASP A 168 11.98 1.27 -19.63
CA ASP A 168 11.58 0.06 -20.36
C ASP A 168 12.82 -0.62 -20.95
N LEU A 169 13.28 -1.73 -20.37
CA LEU A 169 14.49 -2.42 -20.85
C LEU A 169 14.28 -3.09 -22.21
N SER A 170 13.04 -3.25 -22.68
CA SER A 170 12.76 -3.81 -24.00
C SER A 170 13.06 -2.83 -25.15
N LYS A 171 13.19 -1.54 -24.86
CA LYS A 171 13.49 -0.49 -25.85
C LYS A 171 14.99 -0.32 -26.07
N LYS A 172 15.38 -0.19 -27.35
CA LYS A 172 16.78 0.09 -27.75
C LYS A 172 17.30 1.44 -27.24
N GLU A 173 16.41 2.38 -26.94
CA GLU A 173 16.76 3.73 -26.49
C GLU A 173 17.36 3.76 -25.08
N THR A 174 17.12 2.73 -24.26
CA THR A 174 17.51 2.67 -22.84
C THR A 174 19.02 2.80 -22.61
N PHE A 175 19.85 2.38 -23.58
CA PHE A 175 21.32 2.51 -23.54
C PHE A 175 21.89 3.46 -24.60
N SER A 176 21.04 4.24 -25.27
CA SER A 176 21.44 5.17 -26.34
C SER A 176 22.46 6.23 -25.90
N SER A 177 22.53 6.52 -24.59
CA SER A 177 23.54 7.40 -24.01
C SER A 177 24.97 6.85 -24.21
N LEU A 178 25.17 5.53 -24.20
CA LEU A 178 26.45 4.85 -24.44
C LEU A 178 26.73 4.68 -25.94
N ASN A 179 26.80 5.78 -26.68
CA ASN A 179 27.17 5.79 -28.09
C ASN A 179 28.69 5.71 -28.31
N PHE A 180 29.13 5.45 -29.55
CA PHE A 180 30.55 5.31 -29.89
C PHE A 180 31.41 6.52 -29.51
N GLU A 181 30.91 7.73 -29.76
CA GLU A 181 31.65 8.96 -29.44
C GLU A 181 31.87 9.09 -27.93
N LEU A 182 30.83 8.83 -27.13
CA LEU A 182 30.92 8.90 -25.68
C LEU A 182 31.86 7.81 -25.15
N CYS A 183 31.67 6.54 -25.52
CA CYS A 183 32.51 5.44 -25.06
C CYS A 183 34.00 5.67 -25.36
N THR A 184 34.31 6.26 -26.51
CA THR A 184 35.69 6.66 -26.86
C THR A 184 36.25 7.68 -25.86
N LYS A 185 35.48 8.71 -25.52
CA LYS A 185 35.87 9.72 -24.51
C LYS A 185 36.04 9.11 -23.11
N LEU A 186 35.19 8.14 -22.76
CA LEU A 186 35.21 7.49 -21.44
C LEU A 186 36.34 6.48 -21.26
N THR A 187 36.94 5.98 -22.35
CA THR A 187 38.00 4.95 -22.30
C THR A 187 39.19 5.38 -21.43
N THR A 188 39.53 6.67 -21.41
CA THR A 188 40.65 7.19 -20.60
C THR A 188 40.47 7.01 -19.08
N TYR A 189 39.25 6.85 -18.58
CA TYR A 189 38.99 6.61 -17.16
C TYR A 189 39.22 5.16 -16.74
N LEU A 190 39.33 4.23 -17.70
CA LEU A 190 39.68 2.84 -17.39
C LEU A 190 41.08 2.76 -16.78
N ASP A 191 41.99 3.67 -17.16
CA ASP A 191 43.35 3.75 -16.61
C ASP A 191 43.38 4.08 -15.12
N CYS A 192 42.31 4.64 -14.54
CA CYS A 192 42.18 4.85 -13.09
C CYS A 192 42.12 3.52 -12.32
N TYR A 193 41.79 2.41 -12.99
CA TYR A 193 41.57 1.11 -12.37
C TYR A 193 42.67 0.11 -12.72
N GLN A 194 42.98 -0.78 -11.78
CA GLN A 194 43.94 -1.88 -11.91
C GLN A 194 43.25 -3.15 -12.43
N PHE A 195 42.44 -3.01 -13.49
CA PHE A 195 41.80 -4.14 -14.16
C PHE A 195 42.42 -4.39 -15.53
N GLU A 196 42.26 -5.61 -16.02
CA GLU A 196 42.56 -5.95 -17.41
C GLU A 196 41.31 -5.72 -18.26
N PHE A 197 41.41 -4.81 -19.21
CA PHE A 197 40.31 -4.51 -20.14
C PHE A 197 40.60 -5.09 -21.52
N ASN A 198 39.62 -5.75 -22.11
CA ASN A 198 39.73 -6.27 -23.46
C ASN A 198 39.45 -5.17 -24.48
N GLN A 199 40.45 -4.84 -25.30
CA GLN A 199 40.36 -3.78 -26.30
C GLN A 199 39.21 -3.98 -27.29
N ARG A 200 38.93 -5.23 -27.70
CA ARG A 200 37.79 -5.51 -28.60
C ARG A 200 36.45 -5.20 -27.95
N ILE A 201 36.33 -5.40 -26.64
CA ILE A 201 35.09 -5.08 -25.92
C ILE A 201 34.92 -3.56 -25.83
N ILE A 202 35.98 -2.82 -25.50
CA ILE A 202 35.95 -1.34 -25.42
C ILE A 202 35.41 -0.76 -26.74
N GLU A 203 35.94 -1.22 -27.87
CA GLU A 203 35.56 -0.75 -29.21
C GLU A 203 34.12 -1.09 -29.59
N ASN A 204 33.51 -2.10 -28.95
CA ASN A 204 32.21 -2.64 -29.33
C ASN A 204 31.11 -2.46 -28.25
N VAL A 205 31.38 -1.76 -27.14
CA VAL A 205 30.37 -1.52 -26.08
C VAL A 205 29.03 -1.03 -26.65
N PRO A 206 28.96 -0.01 -27.53
CA PRO A 206 27.69 0.48 -28.06
C PRO A 206 26.91 -0.57 -28.87
N LEU A 207 27.61 -1.49 -29.55
CA LEU A 207 26.95 -2.58 -30.29
C LEU A 207 26.41 -3.64 -29.32
N ILE A 208 27.19 -3.98 -28.31
CA ILE A 208 26.80 -4.98 -27.30
C ILE A 208 25.57 -4.49 -26.53
N THR A 209 25.58 -3.24 -26.05
CA THR A 209 24.50 -2.66 -25.25
C THR A 209 23.23 -2.39 -26.06
N ASN A 210 23.34 -1.94 -27.31
CA ASN A 210 22.18 -1.49 -28.10
C ASN A 210 21.65 -2.51 -29.12
N GLN A 211 22.43 -3.52 -29.51
CA GLN A 211 22.07 -4.43 -30.62
C GLN A 211 22.12 -5.92 -30.27
N ILE A 212 23.01 -6.36 -29.38
CA ILE A 212 23.21 -7.79 -29.10
C ILE A 212 22.22 -8.32 -28.04
N VAL A 213 21.82 -7.47 -27.10
CA VAL A 213 20.96 -7.88 -25.98
C VAL A 213 19.49 -7.60 -26.28
N SER A 214 18.66 -8.64 -26.15
CA SER A 214 17.20 -8.54 -26.24
C SER A 214 16.55 -9.07 -24.96
N PHE A 215 15.71 -8.25 -24.35
CA PHE A 215 14.90 -8.57 -23.19
C PHE A 215 13.54 -9.09 -23.66
N GLN A 216 13.47 -10.40 -23.90
CA GLN A 216 12.29 -11.13 -24.36
C GLN A 216 12.19 -12.44 -23.59
N GLU A 217 10.96 -12.89 -23.35
CA GLU A 217 10.65 -14.21 -22.78
C GLU A 217 11.35 -14.48 -21.43
N LEU A 218 11.53 -13.44 -20.61
CA LEU A 218 12.14 -13.58 -19.28
C LEU A 218 11.10 -14.05 -18.24
N GLY A 219 11.58 -14.81 -17.25
CA GLY A 219 10.79 -15.19 -16.09
C GLY A 219 10.67 -14.08 -15.05
N PHE A 220 9.76 -14.26 -14.10
CA PHE A 220 9.52 -13.32 -13.00
C PHE A 220 10.76 -13.09 -12.11
N GLU A 221 11.67 -14.07 -12.02
CA GLU A 221 12.92 -13.92 -11.26
C GLU A 221 13.77 -12.77 -11.78
N TRP A 222 13.79 -12.51 -13.10
CA TRP A 222 14.48 -11.34 -13.65
C TRP A 222 13.86 -10.04 -13.16
N PHE A 223 12.54 -9.92 -13.25
CA PHE A 223 11.80 -8.76 -12.79
C PHE A 223 12.04 -8.49 -11.30
N SER A 224 11.94 -9.53 -10.47
CA SER A 224 12.11 -9.39 -9.03
C SER A 224 13.56 -9.12 -8.63
N LEU A 225 14.55 -9.78 -9.22
CA LEU A 225 15.98 -9.58 -8.90
C LEU A 225 16.48 -8.21 -9.34
N ILE A 226 16.09 -7.70 -10.51
CA ILE A 226 16.51 -6.37 -10.96
C ILE A 226 15.94 -5.28 -10.05
N ARG A 227 14.66 -5.38 -9.65
CA ARG A 227 14.07 -4.44 -8.69
C ARG A 227 14.68 -4.58 -7.29
N LEU A 228 14.97 -5.81 -6.85
CA LEU A 228 15.62 -6.05 -5.55
C LEU A 228 17.06 -5.53 -5.53
N ASN A 229 17.82 -5.69 -6.61
CA ASN A 229 19.13 -5.09 -6.77
C ASN A 229 19.07 -3.57 -6.66
N PHE A 230 18.11 -2.94 -7.34
CA PHE A 230 17.90 -1.50 -7.28
C PHE A 230 17.54 -1.04 -5.86
N SER A 231 16.65 -1.77 -5.18
CA SER A 231 16.29 -1.54 -3.77
C SER A 231 17.50 -1.61 -2.84
N LEU A 232 18.33 -2.66 -2.97
CA LEU A 232 19.51 -2.86 -2.13
C LEU A 232 20.63 -1.85 -2.43
N LEU A 233 20.89 -1.53 -3.71
CA LEU A 233 21.86 -0.53 -4.12
C LEU A 233 21.54 0.81 -3.47
N THR A 234 20.31 1.26 -3.67
CA THR A 234 19.87 2.59 -3.25
C THR A 234 19.68 2.70 -1.73
N ALA A 235 19.28 1.62 -1.05
CA ALA A 235 19.27 1.59 0.40
C ALA A 235 20.69 1.63 0.99
N SER A 236 21.61 0.81 0.48
CA SER A 236 22.99 0.74 0.98
C SER A 236 23.73 2.07 0.80
N ASP A 237 23.60 2.70 -0.37
CA ASP A 237 24.13 4.04 -0.65
C ASP A 237 23.56 5.10 0.30
N TYR A 238 22.23 5.08 0.52
CA TYR A 238 21.60 6.03 1.43
C TYR A 238 22.08 5.86 2.88
N TYR A 239 22.17 4.63 3.39
CA TYR A 239 22.68 4.37 4.74
C TYR A 239 24.16 4.77 4.88
N ALA A 240 24.99 4.50 3.88
CA ALA A 240 26.40 4.88 3.89
C ALA A 240 26.56 6.41 3.89
N THR A 241 25.86 7.09 2.98
CA THR A 241 25.85 8.56 2.91
C THR A 241 25.35 9.15 4.22
N SER A 242 24.26 8.63 4.79
CA SER A 242 23.72 9.10 6.05
C SER A 242 24.68 8.88 7.22
N HIS A 243 25.31 7.71 7.30
CA HIS A 243 26.30 7.39 8.32
C HIS A 243 27.45 8.38 8.29
N TYR A 244 27.98 8.68 7.10
CA TYR A 244 29.06 9.63 6.95
C TYR A 244 28.62 11.05 7.30
N CYS A 245 27.53 11.54 6.70
CA CYS A 245 27.00 12.89 6.93
C CYS A 245 26.58 13.13 8.40
N ASN A 246 26.26 12.08 9.13
CA ASN A 246 25.89 12.13 10.55
C ASN A 246 27.04 11.79 11.49
N LYS A 247 28.22 11.43 10.96
CA LYS A 247 29.41 11.04 11.73
C LYS A 247 29.11 9.93 12.76
N TRP A 248 28.34 8.92 12.36
CA TRP A 248 28.01 7.82 13.24
C TRP A 248 29.26 7.02 13.62
N SER A 249 29.41 6.75 14.91
CA SER A 249 30.55 5.94 15.41
C SER A 249 30.35 4.44 15.21
N LYS A 250 29.11 4.00 14.92
CA LYS A 250 28.71 2.60 14.75
C LYS A 250 27.79 2.47 13.53
N LEU A 251 27.76 1.29 12.93
CA LEU A 251 26.77 0.97 11.91
C LEU A 251 25.36 1.02 12.51
N TYR A 252 24.41 1.53 11.73
CA TYR A 252 23.00 1.52 12.09
C TYR A 252 22.48 0.07 12.16
N SER A 253 21.68 -0.25 13.20
CA SER A 253 21.28 -1.62 13.51
C SER A 253 19.77 -1.87 13.47
N GLU A 254 18.94 -0.83 13.33
CA GLU A 254 17.49 -0.94 13.48
C GLU A 254 16.76 -1.08 12.14
N PHE A 255 16.80 -2.26 11.54
CA PHE A 255 16.15 -2.48 10.23
C PHE A 255 14.71 -2.97 10.34
N GLY A 256 14.01 -2.75 11.44
CA GLY A 256 12.59 -3.07 11.60
C GLY A 256 12.24 -4.55 11.45
N VAL A 257 13.00 -5.44 12.10
CA VAL A 257 12.74 -6.89 12.15
C VAL A 257 12.35 -7.31 13.56
N LEU A 258 11.51 -8.35 13.66
CA LEU A 258 11.09 -8.94 14.92
C LEU A 258 12.19 -9.80 15.52
N SER A 259 12.58 -9.48 16.75
CA SER A 259 13.37 -10.36 17.60
C SER A 259 12.54 -11.55 18.11
N THR A 260 13.20 -12.61 18.54
CA THR A 260 12.55 -13.76 19.18
C THR A 260 11.77 -13.37 20.43
N GLU A 261 12.29 -12.42 21.22
CA GLU A 261 11.62 -11.90 22.41
C GLU A 261 10.31 -11.20 22.05
N GLN A 262 10.33 -10.33 21.04
CA GLN A 262 9.13 -9.64 20.56
C GLN A 262 8.07 -10.65 20.06
N LYS A 263 8.47 -11.63 19.23
CA LYS A 263 7.55 -12.68 18.75
C LYS A 263 6.86 -13.41 19.91
N ASN A 264 7.63 -13.78 20.95
CA ASN A 264 7.10 -14.48 22.11
C ASN A 264 6.17 -13.59 22.94
N ARG A 265 6.57 -12.34 23.18
CA ARG A 265 5.74 -11.35 23.88
C ARG A 265 4.41 -11.10 23.18
N HIS A 266 4.42 -10.91 21.86
CA HIS A 266 3.21 -10.68 21.09
C HIS A 266 2.29 -11.89 21.08
N PHE A 267 2.85 -13.10 20.98
CA PHE A 267 2.07 -14.34 21.05
C PHE A 267 1.46 -14.54 22.44
N GLN A 268 2.20 -14.27 23.51
CA GLN A 268 1.66 -14.30 24.87
C GLN A 268 0.54 -13.26 25.05
N ASN A 269 0.75 -12.02 24.60
CA ASN A 269 -0.26 -10.97 24.67
C ASN A 269 -1.53 -11.34 23.89
N LEU A 270 -1.40 -11.94 22.70
CA LEU A 270 -2.53 -12.47 21.93
C LEU A 270 -3.36 -13.45 22.78
N GLN A 271 -2.69 -14.33 23.52
CA GLN A 271 -3.31 -15.36 24.36
C GLN A 271 -3.92 -14.81 25.65
N GLU A 272 -3.41 -13.73 26.21
CA GLU A 272 -3.75 -13.31 27.58
C GLU A 272 -4.55 -12.00 27.66
N THR A 273 -4.31 -11.05 26.76
CA THR A 273 -4.83 -9.68 26.86
C THR A 273 -6.34 -9.63 26.62
N GLN A 274 -6.81 -10.33 25.58
CA GLN A 274 -8.22 -10.33 25.21
C GLN A 274 -8.93 -11.56 25.82
N PRO A 275 -10.01 -11.37 26.61
CA PRO A 275 -10.68 -12.48 27.30
C PRO A 275 -11.16 -13.61 26.38
N HIS A 276 -11.60 -13.26 25.17
CA HIS A 276 -12.07 -14.23 24.20
C HIS A 276 -10.93 -15.09 23.64
N ASN A 277 -9.73 -14.53 23.44
CA ASN A 277 -8.55 -15.29 23.01
C ASN A 277 -8.03 -16.17 24.16
N ARG A 278 -8.00 -15.65 25.39
CA ARG A 278 -7.64 -16.46 26.56
C ARG A 278 -8.51 -17.69 26.68
N ASN A 279 -9.82 -17.51 26.58
CA ASN A 279 -10.76 -18.62 26.61
C ASN A 279 -10.58 -19.56 25.41
N LEU A 280 -10.34 -19.02 24.20
CA LEU A 280 -10.05 -19.81 23.00
C LEU A 280 -8.85 -20.73 23.20
N TYR A 281 -7.71 -20.22 23.70
CA TYR A 281 -6.51 -21.02 23.88
C TYR A 281 -6.63 -22.02 25.04
N LEU A 282 -7.37 -21.69 26.10
CA LEU A 282 -7.66 -22.62 27.21
C LEU A 282 -8.60 -23.76 26.80
N LYS A 283 -9.60 -23.48 25.95
CA LYS A 283 -10.69 -24.41 25.59
C LYS A 283 -10.72 -24.73 24.09
N LYS A 284 -9.57 -24.68 23.43
CA LYS A 284 -9.47 -24.81 21.96
C LYS A 284 -10.15 -26.08 21.44
N LYS A 285 -9.89 -27.22 22.10
CA LYS A 285 -10.47 -28.52 21.74
C LYS A 285 -12.00 -28.50 21.85
N ASP A 286 -12.54 -27.87 22.89
CA ASP A 286 -13.98 -27.77 23.10
C ASP A 286 -14.64 -26.98 21.96
N PHE A 287 -14.10 -25.80 21.62
CA PHE A 287 -14.60 -24.98 20.51
C PHE A 287 -14.48 -25.67 19.15
N TYR A 288 -13.36 -26.35 18.90
CA TYR A 288 -13.15 -27.10 17.67
C TYR A 288 -14.19 -28.22 17.54
N SER A 289 -14.45 -28.95 18.62
CA SER A 289 -15.40 -30.08 18.65
C SER A 289 -16.88 -29.68 18.65
N GLN A 290 -17.18 -28.40 18.91
CA GLN A 290 -18.55 -27.91 19.04
C GLN A 290 -19.36 -28.12 17.75
N LEU A 291 -20.56 -28.71 17.88
CA LEU A 291 -21.46 -28.97 16.77
C LEU A 291 -22.17 -27.69 16.32
N LEU A 292 -22.18 -27.44 15.01
CA LEU A 292 -22.82 -26.24 14.43
C LEU A 292 -24.35 -26.26 14.57
N ASP A 293 -24.95 -27.45 14.60
CA ASP A 293 -26.40 -27.63 14.75
C ASP A 293 -26.91 -27.20 16.13
N GLU A 294 -26.02 -27.15 17.14
CA GLU A 294 -26.33 -26.63 18.48
C GLU A 294 -26.30 -25.09 18.55
N LEU A 295 -25.80 -24.43 17.50
CA LEU A 295 -25.57 -22.98 17.44
C LEU A 295 -26.49 -22.28 16.43
N GLN A 296 -27.71 -22.79 16.26
CA GLN A 296 -28.68 -22.26 15.28
C GLN A 296 -29.52 -21.10 15.82
N GLU A 297 -29.76 -21.05 17.14
CA GLU A 297 -30.54 -19.96 17.73
C GLU A 297 -29.80 -18.62 17.60
N PRO A 298 -30.42 -17.58 16.98
CA PRO A 298 -29.84 -16.25 16.88
C PRO A 298 -29.64 -15.62 18.25
N SER A 299 -28.39 -15.50 18.69
CA SER A 299 -28.03 -14.81 19.93
C SER A 299 -26.57 -14.38 19.93
N ASN A 300 -26.23 -13.34 20.68
CA ASN A 300 -24.85 -12.91 20.84
C ASN A 300 -23.95 -14.02 21.42
N THR A 301 -24.48 -14.83 22.33
CA THR A 301 -23.77 -15.97 22.92
C THR A 301 -23.39 -17.00 21.86
N ASN A 302 -24.31 -17.40 20.99
CA ASN A 302 -24.03 -18.37 19.93
C ASN A 302 -23.12 -17.78 18.86
N LEU A 303 -23.30 -16.51 18.49
CA LEU A 303 -22.40 -15.79 17.60
C LEU A 303 -20.95 -15.81 18.12
N ASN A 304 -20.72 -15.55 19.41
CA ASN A 304 -19.38 -15.58 20.00
C ASN A 304 -18.78 -16.99 20.06
N LYS A 305 -19.61 -18.02 20.27
CA LYS A 305 -19.18 -19.42 20.15
C LYS A 305 -18.78 -19.78 18.70
N LEU A 306 -19.55 -19.34 17.70
CA LEU A 306 -19.23 -19.52 16.28
C LEU A 306 -17.90 -18.83 15.91
N ARG A 307 -17.69 -17.59 16.38
CA ARG A 307 -16.40 -16.86 16.23
C ARG A 307 -15.24 -17.66 16.83
N SER A 308 -15.42 -18.18 18.05
CA SER A 308 -14.40 -18.97 18.73
C SER A 308 -14.12 -20.29 18.01
N LYS A 309 -15.14 -20.95 17.46
CA LYS A 309 -15.00 -22.14 16.63
C LYS A 309 -14.20 -21.87 15.35
N MET A 310 -14.52 -20.81 14.60
CA MET A 310 -13.76 -20.42 13.40
C MET A 310 -12.30 -20.09 13.74
N ALA A 311 -12.06 -19.41 14.86
CA ALA A 311 -10.71 -19.12 15.34
C ALA A 311 -9.95 -20.40 15.74
N ALA A 312 -10.61 -21.38 16.37
CA ALA A 312 -10.01 -22.68 16.69
C ALA A 312 -9.64 -23.45 15.42
N GLU A 313 -10.51 -23.46 14.40
CA GLU A 313 -10.22 -24.06 13.09
C GLU A 313 -9.04 -23.38 12.40
N THR A 314 -8.95 -22.05 12.50
CA THR A 314 -7.82 -21.27 11.97
C THR A 314 -6.49 -21.72 12.61
N ILE A 315 -6.45 -21.90 13.94
CA ILE A 315 -5.25 -22.39 14.65
C ILE A 315 -4.83 -23.77 14.14
N GLU A 316 -5.76 -24.73 14.09
CA GLU A 316 -5.45 -26.09 13.65
C GLU A 316 -4.96 -26.13 12.20
N ASN A 317 -5.66 -25.44 11.29
CA ASN A 317 -5.33 -25.46 9.87
C ASN A 317 -4.02 -24.73 9.57
N ILE A 318 -3.69 -23.64 10.27
CA ILE A 318 -2.37 -23.00 10.16
C ILE A 318 -1.26 -23.94 10.61
N ARG A 319 -1.43 -24.60 11.78
CA ARG A 319 -0.39 -25.50 12.31
C ARG A 319 -0.12 -26.69 11.38
N ILE A 320 -1.15 -27.22 10.75
CA ILE A 320 -1.03 -28.34 9.79
C ILE A 320 -0.34 -27.89 8.49
N ASN A 321 -0.59 -26.65 8.06
CA ASN A 321 -0.14 -26.13 6.75
C ASN A 321 0.91 -25.02 6.89
N ALA A 322 1.73 -25.05 7.94
CA ALA A 322 2.65 -23.95 8.27
C ALA A 322 3.74 -23.72 7.19
N ASP A 323 3.98 -24.71 6.34
CA ASP A 323 4.91 -24.68 5.20
C ASP A 323 4.30 -23.98 3.95
N LYS A 324 2.97 -23.92 3.85
CA LYS A 324 2.28 -23.27 2.74
C LYS A 324 2.49 -21.75 2.77
N LYS A 325 2.33 -21.11 1.62
CA LYS A 325 2.60 -19.67 1.46
C LYS A 325 1.39 -18.79 1.21
N LEU A 326 0.30 -19.38 0.77
CA LEU A 326 -0.90 -18.67 0.34
C LEU A 326 -2.07 -19.21 1.16
N PHE A 327 -2.73 -18.34 1.92
CA PHE A 327 -3.81 -18.70 2.82
C PHE A 327 -5.05 -17.84 2.57
N TYR A 328 -6.22 -18.43 2.76
CA TYR A 328 -7.50 -17.74 2.79
C TYR A 328 -8.18 -17.82 4.15
N ILE A 329 -8.67 -16.66 4.61
CA ILE A 329 -9.67 -16.57 5.68
C ILE A 329 -10.97 -16.11 5.03
N GLU A 330 -11.77 -17.09 4.60
CA GLU A 330 -13.14 -16.87 4.13
C GLU A 330 -14.09 -16.96 5.33
N ALA A 331 -14.68 -15.84 5.74
CA ALA A 331 -15.57 -15.80 6.90
C ALA A 331 -16.62 -14.69 6.77
N PRO A 332 -17.84 -14.89 7.32
CA PRO A 332 -18.93 -13.94 7.19
C PRO A 332 -18.59 -12.59 7.84
N THR A 333 -19.26 -11.53 7.39
CA THR A 333 -19.14 -10.20 8.02
C THR A 333 -19.54 -10.28 9.49
N GLY A 334 -18.69 -9.75 10.37
CA GLY A 334 -18.85 -9.93 11.82
C GLY A 334 -18.33 -11.27 12.37
N GLY A 335 -17.74 -12.14 11.55
CA GLY A 335 -17.17 -13.44 11.95
C GLY A 335 -15.82 -13.37 12.68
N GLY A 336 -15.24 -12.19 12.89
CA GLY A 336 -13.98 -12.03 13.60
C GLY A 336 -12.71 -12.18 12.74
N LYS A 337 -12.80 -11.88 11.43
CA LYS A 337 -11.69 -11.96 10.46
C LYS A 337 -10.38 -11.34 10.96
N THR A 338 -10.44 -10.13 11.49
CA THR A 338 -9.26 -9.41 12.01
C THR A 338 -8.54 -10.20 13.11
N ASN A 339 -9.28 -10.73 14.09
CA ASN A 339 -8.68 -11.52 15.17
C ASN A 339 -8.13 -12.85 14.66
N MET A 340 -8.83 -13.50 13.71
CA MET A 340 -8.31 -14.72 13.06
C MET A 340 -7.02 -14.45 12.27
N ALA A 341 -6.91 -13.28 11.64
CA ALA A 341 -5.68 -12.87 10.98
C ALA A 341 -4.53 -12.62 11.97
N PHE A 342 -4.80 -12.02 13.14
CA PHE A 342 -3.82 -11.90 14.22
C PHE A 342 -3.35 -13.28 14.70
N ILE A 343 -4.29 -14.20 14.94
CA ILE A 343 -3.99 -15.59 15.34
C ILE A 343 -3.13 -16.27 14.28
N ALA A 344 -3.55 -16.28 13.02
CA ALA A 344 -2.81 -16.92 11.93
C ALA A 344 -1.41 -16.32 11.76
N THR A 345 -1.27 -14.99 11.86
CA THR A 345 0.02 -14.31 11.81
C THR A 345 0.94 -14.78 12.93
N GLN A 346 0.47 -14.78 14.18
CA GLN A 346 1.32 -15.15 15.32
C GLN A 346 1.67 -16.63 15.32
N GLU A 347 0.73 -17.52 14.97
CA GLU A 347 1.02 -18.96 14.82
C GLU A 347 2.07 -19.22 13.73
N LEU A 348 2.02 -18.50 12.60
CA LEU A 348 3.06 -18.60 11.57
C LEU A 348 4.42 -18.08 12.05
N LEU A 349 4.47 -16.95 12.76
CA LEU A 349 5.73 -16.40 13.33
C LEU A 349 6.39 -17.34 14.34
N GLN A 350 5.58 -18.09 15.10
CA GLN A 350 6.06 -19.05 16.09
C GLN A 350 6.66 -20.31 15.45
N VAL A 351 6.08 -20.78 14.34
CA VAL A 351 6.55 -22.02 13.66
C VAL A 351 7.64 -21.74 12.63
N ASN A 352 7.70 -20.53 12.06
CA ASN A 352 8.66 -20.15 11.01
C ASN A 352 9.62 -19.07 11.53
N PRO A 353 10.79 -19.44 12.10
CA PRO A 353 11.69 -18.51 12.74
C PRO A 353 12.29 -17.48 11.78
N GLU A 354 12.39 -17.80 10.49
CA GLU A 354 12.88 -16.89 9.45
C GLU A 354 11.94 -15.72 9.16
N LEU A 355 10.62 -15.89 9.38
CA LEU A 355 9.64 -14.83 9.19
C LEU A 355 9.81 -13.78 10.29
N ASN A 356 10.07 -12.53 9.94
CA ASN A 356 10.45 -11.53 10.93
C ASN A 356 9.83 -10.14 10.72
N LYS A 357 8.84 -10.02 9.82
CA LYS A 357 8.16 -8.77 9.49
C LYS A 357 6.69 -9.05 9.19
N VAL A 358 5.80 -8.11 9.52
CA VAL A 358 4.35 -8.24 9.30
C VAL A 358 3.80 -6.99 8.64
N PHE A 359 3.04 -7.18 7.56
CA PHE A 359 2.34 -6.12 6.84
C PHE A 359 0.83 -6.39 6.86
N TYR A 360 0.04 -5.43 7.32
CA TYR A 360 -1.42 -5.45 7.22
C TYR A 360 -1.88 -4.46 6.16
N VAL A 361 -2.54 -4.96 5.12
CA VAL A 361 -2.88 -4.23 3.89
C VAL A 361 -4.39 -4.07 3.76
N PHE A 362 -4.85 -2.83 3.56
CA PHE A 362 -6.28 -2.49 3.55
C PHE A 362 -6.69 -1.64 2.34
N PRO A 363 -7.93 -1.74 1.84
CA PRO A 363 -8.40 -0.94 0.71
C PRO A 363 -8.59 0.54 1.04
N PHE A 364 -8.91 0.86 2.29
CA PHE A 364 -9.21 2.23 2.73
C PHE A 364 -8.33 2.63 3.92
N THR A 365 -7.93 3.89 3.99
CA THR A 365 -7.09 4.41 5.08
C THR A 365 -7.80 4.37 6.44
N THR A 366 -9.12 4.48 6.48
CA THR A 366 -9.92 4.37 7.72
C THR A 366 -9.79 2.99 8.38
N LEU A 367 -9.72 1.92 7.57
CA LEU A 367 -9.49 0.55 8.06
C LEU A 367 -8.11 0.37 8.68
N VAL A 368 -7.10 1.08 8.14
CA VAL A 368 -5.70 1.02 8.60
C VAL A 368 -5.66 1.40 10.08
N THR A 369 -6.13 2.61 10.42
CA THR A 369 -6.07 3.14 11.79
C THR A 369 -6.91 2.31 12.77
N GLN A 370 -8.08 1.82 12.37
CA GLN A 370 -8.89 0.97 13.24
C GLN A 370 -8.18 -0.35 13.57
N THR A 371 -7.64 -1.03 12.56
CA THR A 371 -7.00 -2.33 12.75
C THR A 371 -5.69 -2.19 13.51
N GLN A 372 -4.96 -1.10 13.28
CA GLN A 372 -3.76 -0.75 14.01
C GLN A 372 -4.04 -0.54 15.51
N LYS A 373 -5.10 0.21 15.89
CA LYS A 373 -5.55 0.30 17.30
C LYS A 373 -5.86 -1.08 17.90
N SER A 374 -6.57 -1.93 17.14
CA SER A 374 -6.90 -3.30 17.58
C SER A 374 -5.65 -4.18 17.77
N ALA A 375 -4.65 -4.05 16.89
CA ALA A 375 -3.39 -4.77 16.98
C ALA A 375 -2.59 -4.35 18.22
N ILE A 376 -2.52 -3.04 18.52
CA ILE A 376 -1.89 -2.53 19.75
C ILE A 376 -2.56 -3.14 20.99
N GLN A 377 -3.89 -3.11 21.04
CA GLN A 377 -4.65 -3.63 22.18
C GLN A 377 -4.61 -5.16 22.32
N THR A 378 -4.41 -5.89 21.22
CA THR A 378 -4.45 -7.37 21.24
C THR A 378 -3.07 -8.00 21.36
N LEU A 379 -2.06 -7.41 20.71
CA LEU A 379 -0.69 -7.94 20.65
C LEU A 379 0.27 -7.18 21.61
N GLY A 380 -0.18 -6.08 22.21
CA GLY A 380 0.63 -5.24 23.09
C GLY A 380 1.81 -4.58 22.37
N LEU A 381 1.60 -4.14 21.12
CA LEU A 381 2.63 -3.49 20.31
C LEU A 381 3.04 -2.14 20.95
N GLN A 382 4.33 -1.93 21.11
CA GLN A 382 4.92 -0.67 21.58
C GLN A 382 5.01 0.37 20.44
N SER A 383 5.22 1.64 20.77
CA SER A 383 5.19 2.76 19.82
C SER A 383 6.24 2.65 18.71
N ASP A 384 7.37 2.01 18.98
CA ASP A 384 8.52 1.76 18.10
C ASP A 384 8.43 0.46 17.29
N GLU A 385 7.37 -0.35 17.51
CA GLU A 385 7.17 -1.64 16.83
C GLU A 385 6.23 -1.57 15.63
N TRP A 386 5.56 -0.44 15.41
CA TRP A 386 4.60 -0.30 14.32
C TRP A 386 4.64 1.06 13.62
N MET A 387 4.24 1.11 12.35
CA MET A 387 3.99 2.35 11.61
C MET A 387 2.80 2.22 10.64
N GLU A 388 2.16 3.35 10.35
CA GLU A 388 1.17 3.48 9.27
C GLU A 388 1.85 4.04 8.01
N LEU A 389 1.59 3.44 6.84
CA LEU A 389 2.11 3.90 5.55
C LEU A 389 0.96 4.19 4.58
N HIS A 390 0.49 5.44 4.63
CA HIS A 390 -0.47 6.01 3.68
C HIS A 390 -0.22 7.51 3.55
N GLY A 391 -0.82 8.15 2.53
CA GLY A 391 -0.61 9.58 2.24
C GLY A 391 -1.09 10.57 3.33
N ARG A 392 -1.57 10.07 4.47
CA ARG A 392 -2.06 10.87 5.61
C ARG A 392 -1.40 10.46 6.95
N ALA A 393 -0.46 9.51 6.91
CA ALA A 393 0.15 8.99 8.13
C ALA A 393 0.97 10.09 8.83
N VAL A 394 0.90 10.11 10.16
CA VAL A 394 1.71 11.03 10.98
C VAL A 394 3.17 10.59 10.93
N TRP A 395 4.08 11.55 10.85
CA TRP A 395 5.51 11.28 11.00
C TRP A 395 5.81 10.73 12.40
N LYS A 396 6.48 9.58 12.49
CA LYS A 396 6.81 8.97 13.79
C LYS A 396 8.20 9.34 14.26
N GLN A 397 8.32 9.59 15.57
CA GLN A 397 9.57 9.65 16.31
C GLN A 397 9.67 8.41 17.21
N LYS A 398 10.83 7.76 17.28
CA LYS A 398 11.08 6.71 18.28
C LYS A 398 11.53 7.35 19.60
N GLU A 399 11.02 6.85 20.73
CA GLU A 399 11.50 7.28 22.06
C GLU A 399 12.83 6.60 22.39
N ASP A 400 13.87 7.37 22.66
CA ASP A 400 15.18 6.86 23.11
C ASP A 400 15.27 6.87 24.66
N PRO A 401 15.50 5.71 25.33
CA PRO A 401 15.65 5.65 26.78
C PRO A 401 16.96 6.27 27.31
N GLU A 402 18.01 6.39 26.49
CA GLU A 402 19.32 6.91 26.92
C GLU A 402 19.49 8.40 26.56
N LYS A 403 19.18 9.25 27.55
CA LYS A 403 19.36 10.70 27.46
C LYS A 403 20.84 11.10 27.39
N ASP A 404 21.20 11.80 26.32
CA ASP A 404 22.08 12.97 26.42
C ASP A 404 21.48 14.15 25.62
N LYS A 405 21.23 15.26 26.31
CA LYS A 405 20.48 16.43 25.82
C LYS A 405 21.23 17.30 24.81
N ASP A 406 22.44 16.90 24.41
CA ASP A 406 23.26 17.63 23.43
C ASP A 406 23.11 17.10 21.99
N GLY A 407 22.29 16.05 21.77
CA GLY A 407 22.13 15.32 20.50
C GLY A 407 20.92 15.69 19.62
N LEU A 408 20.30 16.87 19.80
CA LEU A 408 19.05 17.27 19.11
C LEU A 408 19.09 17.07 17.57
N PHE A 409 20.23 17.27 16.91
CA PHE A 409 20.36 17.07 15.45
C PHE A 409 20.55 15.61 15.00
N GLY A 410 20.96 14.71 15.90
CA GLY A 410 21.24 13.30 15.59
C GLY A 410 19.97 12.44 15.53
N ASN A 411 19.09 12.60 16.53
CA ASN A 411 17.84 11.85 16.64
C ASN A 411 16.87 12.21 15.50
N GLU A 412 16.83 13.48 15.12
CA GLU A 412 16.01 13.98 14.03
C GLU A 412 16.27 13.32 12.67
N ARG A 413 17.52 12.92 12.39
CA ARG A 413 17.91 12.26 11.12
C ARG A 413 17.74 10.74 11.15
N LEU A 414 17.71 10.14 12.33
CA LEU A 414 17.38 8.71 12.49
C LEU A 414 15.90 8.47 12.19
N ASP A 415 15.02 9.36 12.66
CA ASP A 415 13.59 9.31 12.34
C ASP A 415 13.34 9.40 10.82
N ASP A 416 14.13 10.20 10.10
CA ASP A 416 14.06 10.28 8.63
C ASP A 416 14.26 8.91 7.96
N ILE A 417 15.25 8.18 8.45
CA ILE A 417 15.61 6.85 7.97
C ILE A 417 14.52 5.85 8.34
N HIS A 418 14.02 5.87 9.58
CA HIS A 418 12.96 4.97 10.03
C HIS A 418 11.69 5.11 9.19
N ASN A 419 11.26 6.35 8.93
CA ASN A 419 10.06 6.63 8.14
C ASN A 419 10.29 6.36 6.65
N GLN A 420 11.50 6.60 6.11
CA GLN A 420 11.80 6.39 4.70
C GLN A 420 11.92 4.90 4.33
N PHE A 421 12.58 4.09 5.17
CA PHE A 421 12.77 2.65 4.92
C PHE A 421 11.76 1.75 5.64
N VAL A 422 10.82 2.36 6.37
CA VAL A 422 9.78 1.64 7.11
C VAL A 422 10.42 0.62 8.06
N ASN A 423 11.33 1.11 8.89
CA ASN A 423 12.10 0.30 9.84
C ASN A 423 11.30 -0.05 11.10
N TYR A 424 10.09 -0.58 10.89
CA TYR A 424 9.17 -1.06 11.92
C TYR A 424 8.76 -2.51 11.62
N PRO A 425 8.75 -3.41 12.61
CA PRO A 425 8.40 -4.81 12.39
C PRO A 425 6.94 -5.02 11.94
N TYR A 426 6.01 -4.19 12.41
CA TYR A 426 4.62 -4.14 11.95
C TYR A 426 4.37 -2.91 11.07
N THR A 427 3.82 -3.10 9.88
CA THR A 427 3.44 -2.00 8.99
C THR A 427 1.98 -2.12 8.60
N PHE A 428 1.19 -1.07 8.81
CA PHE A 428 -0.20 -0.98 8.38
C PHE A 428 -0.27 -0.05 7.17
N LEU A 429 -0.66 -0.56 5.99
CA LEU A 429 -0.59 0.21 4.74
C LEU A 429 -1.80 -0.01 3.85
N SER A 430 -2.00 0.90 2.89
CA SER A 430 -3.07 0.73 1.91
C SER A 430 -2.70 -0.29 0.83
N HIS A 431 -3.69 -0.88 0.17
CA HIS A 431 -3.50 -1.72 -1.01
C HIS A 431 -2.69 -1.00 -2.08
N VAL A 432 -2.98 0.28 -2.36
CA VAL A 432 -2.21 1.08 -3.33
C VAL A 432 -0.73 1.06 -3.00
N ARG A 433 -0.35 1.43 -1.76
CA ARG A 433 1.07 1.44 -1.35
C ARG A 433 1.70 0.07 -1.39
N PHE A 434 1.00 -0.97 -0.95
CA PHE A 434 1.52 -2.33 -0.98
C PHE A 434 1.79 -2.81 -2.42
N PHE A 435 0.82 -2.69 -3.31
CA PHE A 435 0.98 -3.12 -4.69
C PHE A 435 1.99 -2.26 -5.44
N ASP A 436 2.12 -0.96 -5.15
CA ASP A 436 3.19 -0.13 -5.71
C ASP A 436 4.59 -0.66 -5.36
N ILE A 437 4.81 -1.18 -4.15
CA ILE A 437 6.08 -1.84 -3.80
C ILE A 437 6.30 -3.08 -4.69
N LEU A 438 5.25 -3.81 -5.06
CA LEU A 438 5.34 -5.01 -5.89
C LEU A 438 5.54 -4.74 -7.39
N LYS A 439 5.01 -3.64 -7.94
CA LYS A 439 4.97 -3.42 -9.40
C LYS A 439 5.44 -2.06 -9.88
N ALA A 440 5.40 -1.02 -9.07
CA ALA A 440 5.69 0.33 -9.54
C ALA A 440 7.14 0.50 -9.97
N ASN A 441 7.37 1.43 -10.89
CA ASN A 441 8.70 1.77 -11.39
C ASN A 441 9.32 2.99 -10.69
N GLU A 442 8.59 3.64 -9.78
CA GLU A 442 9.07 4.77 -9.00
C GLU A 442 10.07 4.32 -7.92
N LYS A 443 11.19 5.05 -7.83
CA LYS A 443 12.27 4.82 -6.88
C LYS A 443 11.78 4.75 -5.44
N SER A 444 10.88 5.66 -5.03
CA SER A 444 10.34 5.73 -3.66
C SER A 444 9.58 4.45 -3.25
N SER A 445 8.89 3.80 -4.19
CA SER A 445 8.18 2.54 -3.95
C SER A 445 9.13 1.33 -3.98
N ILE A 446 10.10 1.31 -4.90
CA ILE A 446 11.06 0.19 -5.04
C ILE A 446 12.00 0.09 -3.83
N TYR A 447 12.32 1.22 -3.18
CA TYR A 447 13.18 1.26 -1.99
C TYR A 447 12.79 0.23 -0.92
N LEU A 448 11.49 -0.02 -0.74
CA LEU A 448 10.98 -0.91 0.31
C LEU A 448 10.99 -2.39 -0.08
N MET A 449 11.36 -2.74 -1.31
CA MET A 449 11.22 -4.12 -1.79
C MET A 449 12.00 -5.13 -0.96
N HIS A 450 13.23 -4.82 -0.53
CA HIS A 450 14.02 -5.71 0.34
C HIS A 450 13.34 -5.97 1.71
N ARG A 451 12.50 -5.04 2.19
CA ARG A 451 11.73 -5.21 3.43
C ARG A 451 10.66 -6.29 3.33
N LEU A 452 10.20 -6.65 2.12
CA LEU A 452 9.17 -7.67 1.96
C LEU A 452 9.69 -9.10 2.15
N ALA A 453 11.00 -9.33 2.06
CA ALA A 453 11.55 -10.68 2.21
C ALA A 453 11.32 -11.27 3.60
N ASN A 454 10.94 -12.55 3.65
CA ASN A 454 10.63 -13.29 4.88
C ASN A 454 9.58 -12.57 5.75
N SER A 455 8.48 -12.16 5.13
CA SER A 455 7.39 -11.44 5.81
C SER A 455 6.07 -12.21 5.77
N ILE A 456 5.16 -11.83 6.66
CA ILE A 456 3.75 -12.18 6.58
C ILE A 456 2.99 -10.95 6.09
N VAL A 457 2.17 -11.11 5.05
CA VAL A 457 1.33 -10.04 4.51
C VAL A 457 -0.13 -10.46 4.60
N VAL A 458 -0.91 -9.71 5.36
CA VAL A 458 -2.36 -9.89 5.50
C VAL A 458 -3.06 -8.87 4.61
N ILE A 459 -3.93 -9.32 3.71
CA ILE A 459 -4.65 -8.49 2.74
C ILE A 459 -6.15 -8.59 3.01
N ASP A 460 -6.79 -7.49 3.38
CA ASP A 460 -8.22 -7.43 3.69
C ASP A 460 -9.06 -6.96 2.50
N GLU A 461 -10.27 -7.46 2.35
CA GLU A 461 -11.29 -6.98 1.39
C GLU A 461 -10.75 -6.83 -0.06
N VAL A 462 -10.06 -7.88 -0.55
CA VAL A 462 -9.43 -7.91 -1.88
C VAL A 462 -10.40 -7.61 -3.03
N GLN A 463 -11.69 -7.89 -2.84
CA GLN A 463 -12.77 -7.64 -3.78
C GLN A 463 -13.18 -6.17 -3.91
N ALA A 464 -12.57 -5.25 -3.14
CA ALA A 464 -12.88 -3.82 -3.24
C ALA A 464 -12.56 -3.23 -4.63
N TYR A 465 -11.70 -3.86 -5.42
CA TYR A 465 -11.29 -3.37 -6.74
C TYR A 465 -11.93 -4.10 -7.91
N ASN A 466 -11.89 -3.45 -9.07
CA ASN A 466 -12.43 -3.97 -10.32
C ASN A 466 -11.84 -5.36 -10.64
N PRO A 467 -12.68 -6.35 -11.00
CA PRO A 467 -12.22 -7.71 -11.29
C PRO A 467 -11.16 -7.85 -12.38
N ILE A 468 -11.04 -6.88 -13.29
CA ILE A 468 -10.02 -6.89 -14.36
C ILE A 468 -8.57 -6.93 -13.83
N LEU A 469 -8.36 -6.68 -12.54
CA LEU A 469 -7.05 -6.71 -11.89
C LEU A 469 -6.79 -7.97 -11.07
N TRP A 470 -7.80 -8.82 -10.82
CA TRP A 470 -7.70 -9.94 -9.87
C TRP A 470 -6.74 -11.04 -10.33
N ASP A 471 -6.67 -11.31 -11.63
CA ASP A 471 -5.77 -12.29 -12.21
C ASP A 471 -4.29 -11.87 -12.09
N LYS A 472 -3.98 -10.61 -12.41
CA LYS A 472 -2.66 -9.98 -12.22
C LYS A 472 -2.29 -9.92 -10.74
N MET A 473 -3.26 -9.64 -9.88
CA MET A 473 -3.05 -9.61 -8.44
C MET A 473 -2.64 -10.99 -7.93
N ALA A 474 -3.41 -12.03 -8.28
CA ALA A 474 -3.10 -13.40 -7.90
C ALA A 474 -1.75 -13.86 -8.45
N TYR A 475 -1.41 -13.51 -9.69
CA TYR A 475 -0.09 -13.73 -10.27
C TYR A 475 1.03 -13.11 -9.42
N LEU A 476 0.94 -11.81 -9.09
CA LEU A 476 1.96 -11.12 -8.30
C LEU A 476 2.10 -11.75 -6.90
N LEU A 477 0.99 -12.06 -6.22
CA LEU A 477 1.02 -12.70 -4.91
C LEU A 477 1.71 -14.07 -4.96
N ARG A 478 1.39 -14.91 -5.95
CA ARG A 478 2.01 -16.23 -6.15
C ARG A 478 3.51 -16.11 -6.35
N GLU A 479 3.92 -15.26 -7.30
CA GLU A 479 5.32 -15.13 -7.68
C GLU A 479 6.17 -14.56 -6.54
N TYR A 480 5.66 -13.54 -5.83
CA TYR A 480 6.37 -12.96 -4.68
C TYR A 480 6.37 -13.86 -3.44
N ALA A 481 5.35 -14.68 -3.23
CA ALA A 481 5.36 -15.70 -2.17
C ALA A 481 6.56 -16.64 -2.34
N GLU A 482 6.84 -17.05 -3.57
CA GLU A 482 7.99 -17.89 -3.88
C GLU A 482 9.32 -17.15 -3.85
N ALA A 483 9.43 -16.02 -4.57
CA ALA A 483 10.67 -15.30 -4.75
C ALA A 483 11.23 -14.70 -3.45
N LEU A 484 10.35 -14.20 -2.57
CA LEU A 484 10.71 -13.48 -1.35
C LEU A 484 10.32 -14.21 -0.05
N ASN A 485 9.86 -15.46 -0.14
CA ASN A 485 9.38 -16.25 1.00
C ASN A 485 8.29 -15.52 1.82
N ILE A 486 7.34 -14.89 1.13
CA ILE A 486 6.22 -14.19 1.77
C ILE A 486 5.12 -15.20 2.10
N ARG A 487 4.50 -15.05 3.28
CA ARG A 487 3.24 -15.72 3.62
C ARG A 487 2.08 -14.75 3.45
N PHE A 488 1.25 -14.98 2.44
CA PHE A 488 0.06 -14.18 2.20
C PHE A 488 -1.15 -14.77 2.90
N ILE A 489 -1.88 -13.95 3.63
CA ILE A 489 -3.19 -14.28 4.20
C ILE A 489 -4.20 -13.30 3.61
N VAL A 490 -5.02 -13.78 2.68
CA VAL A 490 -6.08 -12.97 2.06
C VAL A 490 -7.39 -13.25 2.78
N MET A 491 -8.12 -12.20 3.16
CA MET A 491 -9.36 -12.34 3.91
C MET A 491 -10.51 -11.54 3.28
N SER A 492 -11.70 -12.13 3.27
CA SER A 492 -12.90 -11.52 2.69
C SER A 492 -14.18 -12.23 3.16
N ALA A 493 -15.31 -11.50 3.18
CA ALA A 493 -16.65 -12.10 3.29
C ALA A 493 -17.20 -12.56 1.95
N THR A 494 -16.88 -11.87 0.86
CA THR A 494 -17.32 -12.21 -0.50
C THR A 494 -16.08 -12.51 -1.33
N LEU A 495 -15.40 -13.60 -0.97
CA LEU A 495 -14.07 -13.91 -1.50
C LEU A 495 -14.19 -14.32 -2.98
N PRO A 496 -13.56 -13.59 -3.93
CA PRO A 496 -13.63 -13.95 -5.35
C PRO A 496 -12.72 -15.13 -5.73
N LYS A 497 -12.10 -15.78 -4.73
CA LYS A 497 -11.17 -16.91 -4.85
C LYS A 497 -10.13 -16.69 -5.95
N ILE A 498 -9.46 -15.55 -5.90
CA ILE A 498 -8.51 -15.10 -6.95
C ILE A 498 -7.38 -16.09 -7.22
N GLY A 499 -7.05 -16.98 -6.28
CA GLY A 499 -6.02 -18.01 -6.45
C GLY A 499 -6.31 -18.95 -7.63
N GLU A 500 -7.58 -19.25 -7.89
CA GLU A 500 -8.00 -20.08 -9.02
C GLU A 500 -7.69 -19.41 -10.38
N LEU A 501 -7.68 -18.07 -10.43
CA LEU A 501 -7.40 -17.29 -11.64
C LEU A 501 -5.94 -17.36 -12.09
N ALA A 502 -5.02 -17.64 -11.16
CA ALA A 502 -3.59 -17.70 -11.42
C ALA A 502 -3.00 -19.07 -11.08
N ALA A 503 -3.77 -20.16 -11.21
CA ALA A 503 -3.33 -21.53 -10.91
C ALA A 503 -2.57 -21.64 -9.57
N SER A 504 -3.02 -20.90 -8.56
CA SER A 504 -2.38 -20.78 -7.25
C SER A 504 -3.21 -21.55 -6.23
N GLU A 505 -2.60 -22.53 -5.57
CA GLU A 505 -3.27 -23.30 -4.54
C GLU A 505 -3.22 -22.55 -3.20
N PHE A 506 -4.32 -21.87 -2.86
CA PHE A 506 -4.50 -21.24 -1.55
C PHE A 506 -5.04 -22.26 -0.54
N CYS A 507 -4.44 -22.28 0.65
CA CYS A 507 -4.92 -23.08 1.78
C CYS A 507 -6.07 -22.33 2.48
N TYR A 508 -7.26 -22.93 2.51
CA TYR A 508 -8.40 -22.38 3.23
C TYR A 508 -8.30 -22.70 4.72
N LEU A 509 -8.19 -21.67 5.55
CA LEU A 509 -8.11 -21.81 7.01
C LEU A 509 -9.45 -22.13 7.66
N ILE A 510 -10.54 -21.86 6.94
CA ILE A 510 -11.91 -22.22 7.31
C ILE A 510 -12.54 -22.94 6.12
N PRO A 511 -12.25 -24.24 5.92
CA PRO A 511 -12.71 -24.95 4.74
C PRO A 511 -14.24 -25.08 4.73
N ASN A 512 -14.84 -24.92 3.54
CA ASN A 512 -16.29 -24.93 3.32
C ASN A 512 -17.05 -23.89 4.16
N ALA A 513 -16.45 -22.71 4.40
CA ALA A 513 -17.02 -21.69 5.26
C ALA A 513 -18.44 -21.30 4.85
N ILE A 514 -18.72 -21.16 3.56
CA ILE A 514 -20.05 -20.77 3.05
C ILE A 514 -21.13 -21.74 3.52
N LYS A 515 -20.92 -23.04 3.33
CA LYS A 515 -21.90 -24.09 3.69
C LYS A 515 -22.05 -24.28 5.20
N ARG A 516 -21.04 -23.90 5.99
CA ARG A 516 -20.96 -24.22 7.43
C ARG A 516 -21.31 -23.03 8.31
N PHE A 517 -20.77 -21.86 7.99
CA PHE A 517 -20.86 -20.67 8.83
C PHE A 517 -21.73 -19.58 8.21
N PHE A 518 -21.61 -19.30 6.91
CA PHE A 518 -22.36 -18.18 6.30
C PHE A 518 -23.87 -18.37 6.38
N VAL A 519 -24.34 -19.59 6.14
CA VAL A 519 -25.78 -19.93 6.18
C VAL A 519 -26.35 -20.04 7.60
N ASN A 520 -25.52 -19.99 8.64
CA ASN A 520 -26.02 -20.05 10.02
C ASN A 520 -26.90 -18.82 10.31
N PRO A 521 -28.05 -18.96 11.00
CA PRO A 521 -28.95 -17.84 11.29
C PRO A 521 -28.32 -16.67 12.06
N ASN A 522 -27.27 -16.90 12.84
CA ASN A 522 -26.51 -15.85 13.51
C ASN A 522 -25.72 -14.95 12.52
N PHE A 523 -25.53 -15.37 11.27
CA PHE A 523 -24.88 -14.59 10.22
C PHE A 523 -25.85 -14.22 9.09
N ALA A 524 -26.48 -15.20 8.44
CA ALA A 524 -27.43 -14.96 7.34
C ALA A 524 -28.79 -14.45 7.81
N GLY A 525 -29.27 -14.94 8.96
CA GLY A 525 -30.60 -14.63 9.50
C GLY A 525 -30.66 -13.38 10.38
N ARG A 526 -29.54 -12.66 10.58
CA ARG A 526 -29.50 -11.47 11.43
C ARG A 526 -30.24 -10.26 10.85
N VAL A 527 -30.38 -10.22 9.52
CA VAL A 527 -31.09 -9.18 8.77
C VAL A 527 -31.86 -9.79 7.62
N CYS A 528 -33.01 -9.22 7.31
CA CYS A 528 -33.79 -9.56 6.13
C CYS A 528 -33.62 -8.48 5.06
N PHE A 529 -33.40 -8.87 3.81
CA PHE A 529 -33.48 -7.93 2.69
C PHE A 529 -34.92 -7.81 2.21
N SER A 530 -35.35 -6.59 1.90
CA SER A 530 -36.68 -6.29 1.37
C SER A 530 -36.58 -5.60 0.02
N ASP A 531 -37.37 -6.08 -0.92
CA ASP A 531 -37.57 -5.55 -2.27
C ASP A 531 -38.78 -4.59 -2.35
N GLU A 532 -39.45 -4.33 -1.23
CA GLU A 532 -40.69 -3.54 -1.15
C GLU A 532 -40.56 -2.19 -1.86
N LEU A 533 -39.43 -1.50 -1.68
CA LEU A 533 -39.22 -0.17 -2.26
C LEU A 533 -38.75 -0.21 -3.72
N LEU A 534 -38.30 -1.37 -4.23
CA LEU A 534 -37.94 -1.54 -5.64
C LEU A 534 -39.16 -1.57 -6.56
N GLN A 535 -40.36 -1.77 -6.01
CA GLN A 535 -41.61 -1.67 -6.78
C GLN A 535 -41.85 -0.25 -7.29
N LYS A 536 -41.29 0.76 -6.62
CA LYS A 536 -41.30 2.15 -7.09
C LYS A 536 -40.18 2.32 -8.11
N LYS A 537 -40.54 2.50 -9.39
CA LYS A 537 -39.59 2.75 -10.47
C LYS A 537 -38.69 3.94 -10.15
N ARG A 538 -37.43 3.84 -10.60
CA ARG A 538 -36.46 4.94 -10.59
C ARG A 538 -37.09 6.20 -11.21
N PRO A 539 -37.01 7.37 -10.54
CA PRO A 539 -37.64 8.57 -11.03
C PRO A 539 -36.91 9.12 -12.26
N GLU A 540 -37.65 9.77 -13.15
CA GLU A 540 -37.07 10.70 -14.11
C GLU A 540 -36.62 11.99 -13.41
N LYS A 541 -35.91 12.88 -14.13
CA LYS A 541 -35.28 14.06 -13.53
C LYS A 541 -36.31 14.99 -12.87
N GLU A 542 -37.47 15.14 -13.49
CA GLU A 542 -38.59 15.97 -13.06
C GLU A 542 -39.33 15.39 -11.85
N GLU A 543 -39.23 14.07 -11.64
CA GLU A 543 -39.88 13.35 -10.54
C GLU A 543 -38.97 13.15 -9.33
N ARG A 544 -37.70 13.58 -9.41
CA ARG A 544 -36.69 13.29 -8.38
C ARG A 544 -37.06 13.85 -7.01
N GLU A 545 -37.54 15.09 -6.95
CA GLU A 545 -37.90 15.73 -5.68
C GLU A 545 -39.09 15.02 -5.02
N SER A 546 -40.14 14.69 -5.79
CA SER A 546 -41.30 13.97 -5.28
C SER A 546 -40.97 12.54 -4.86
N TYR A 547 -40.01 11.89 -5.55
CA TYR A 547 -39.48 10.59 -5.12
C TYR A 547 -38.72 10.69 -3.79
N LEU A 548 -37.88 11.71 -3.61
CA LEU A 548 -37.14 11.90 -2.36
C LEU A 548 -38.06 12.22 -1.19
N ASP A 549 -39.12 13.01 -1.40
CA ASP A 549 -40.16 13.26 -0.39
C ASP A 549 -40.88 11.97 0.02
N TRP A 550 -41.29 11.17 -0.96
CA TRP A 550 -41.85 9.84 -0.71
C TRP A 550 -40.86 8.93 0.05
N LEU A 551 -39.60 8.90 -0.37
CA LEU A 551 -38.57 8.07 0.27
C LEU A 551 -38.36 8.49 1.72
N ALA A 552 -38.24 9.79 2.00
CA ALA A 552 -38.06 10.30 3.36
C ALA A 552 -39.24 9.93 4.25
N LYS A 553 -40.47 10.08 3.75
CA LYS A 553 -41.68 9.66 4.44
C LYS A 553 -41.68 8.16 4.75
N VAL A 554 -41.35 7.30 3.78
CA VAL A 554 -41.33 5.85 3.98
C VAL A 554 -40.23 5.42 4.95
N VAL A 555 -39.03 6.00 4.85
CA VAL A 555 -37.91 5.75 5.78
C VAL A 555 -38.34 6.12 7.20
N PHE A 556 -39.02 7.25 7.37
CA PHE A 556 -39.56 7.69 8.66
C PHE A 556 -40.63 6.72 9.20
N GLU A 557 -41.62 6.36 8.39
CA GLU A 557 -42.70 5.45 8.78
C GLU A 557 -42.17 4.08 9.23
N LYS A 558 -41.22 3.50 8.50
CA LYS A 558 -40.57 2.22 8.88
C LYS A 558 -39.72 2.36 10.14
N SER A 559 -39.03 3.49 10.31
CA SER A 559 -38.25 3.78 11.52
C SER A 559 -39.15 3.88 12.75
N GLU A 560 -40.27 4.59 12.66
CA GLU A 560 -41.23 4.70 13.75
C GLU A 560 -41.93 3.37 14.06
N GLN A 561 -42.26 2.55 13.05
CA GLN A 561 -42.80 1.21 13.28
C GLN A 561 -41.84 0.32 14.09
N TYR A 562 -40.54 0.38 13.74
CA TYR A 562 -39.52 -0.33 14.51
C TYR A 562 -39.39 0.22 15.93
N ARG A 563 -39.35 1.55 16.07
CA ARG A 563 -39.25 2.25 17.35
C ARG A 563 -40.43 1.94 18.27
N GLN A 564 -41.66 1.89 17.76
CA GLN A 564 -42.85 1.55 18.55
C GLN A 564 -42.74 0.15 19.18
N THR A 565 -42.07 -0.77 18.50
CA THR A 565 -41.88 -2.15 18.97
C THR A 565 -40.65 -2.30 19.88
N ASN A 566 -39.59 -1.51 19.67
CA ASN A 566 -38.28 -1.68 20.31
C ASN A 566 -37.83 -0.51 21.20
N GLY A 567 -38.63 0.54 21.33
CA GLY A 567 -38.40 1.75 22.12
C GLY A 567 -37.57 2.84 21.42
N GLN A 568 -36.52 2.44 20.70
CA GLN A 568 -35.57 3.33 20.04
C GLN A 568 -35.22 2.82 18.64
N VAL A 569 -34.69 3.70 17.79
CA VAL A 569 -34.27 3.31 16.44
C VAL A 569 -33.07 4.11 15.94
N ARG A 570 -32.11 3.40 15.36
CA ARG A 570 -30.97 3.92 14.62
C ARG A 570 -31.05 3.44 13.18
N THR A 571 -31.41 4.34 12.29
CA THR A 571 -31.60 4.07 10.87
C THR A 571 -30.38 4.54 10.08
N ILE A 572 -29.88 3.72 9.17
CA ILE A 572 -28.88 4.11 8.18
C ILE A 572 -29.50 4.12 6.79
N ILE A 573 -29.24 5.18 6.02
CA ILE A 573 -29.60 5.26 4.60
C ILE A 573 -28.37 5.61 3.76
N GLU A 574 -28.08 4.78 2.78
CA GLU A 574 -26.91 4.92 1.92
C GLU A 574 -27.30 5.24 0.47
N PHE A 575 -26.61 6.25 -0.10
CA PHE A 575 -26.77 6.69 -1.47
C PHE A 575 -25.48 6.49 -2.28
N ILE A 576 -25.65 6.34 -3.61
CA ILE A 576 -24.55 6.20 -4.55
C ILE A 576 -23.77 7.53 -4.70
N PHE A 577 -24.48 8.66 -4.70
CA PHE A 577 -23.90 9.98 -4.94
C PHE A 577 -24.06 10.91 -3.73
N LYS A 578 -23.05 11.77 -3.50
CA LYS A 578 -23.11 12.83 -2.48
C LYS A 578 -24.31 13.76 -2.69
N LYS A 579 -24.58 14.15 -3.92
CA LYS A 579 -25.72 15.01 -4.27
C LYS A 579 -27.04 14.48 -3.68
N SER A 580 -27.29 13.19 -3.83
CA SER A 580 -28.47 12.51 -3.28
C SER A 580 -28.52 12.58 -1.75
N THR A 581 -27.38 12.42 -1.07
CA THR A 581 -27.32 12.58 0.40
C THR A 581 -27.72 13.99 0.85
N SER A 582 -27.27 15.03 0.14
CA SER A 582 -27.58 16.42 0.49
C SER A 582 -29.05 16.75 0.23
N GLU A 583 -29.59 16.34 -0.92
CA GLU A 583 -31.02 16.54 -1.24
C GLU A 583 -31.93 15.80 -0.25
N PHE A 584 -31.59 14.56 0.11
CA PHE A 584 -32.36 13.79 1.08
C PHE A 584 -32.30 14.38 2.49
N ALA A 585 -31.15 14.89 2.92
CA ALA A 585 -31.00 15.48 4.26
C ALA A 585 -31.94 16.67 4.49
N VAL A 586 -32.03 17.59 3.53
CA VAL A 586 -32.93 18.75 3.60
C VAL A 586 -34.39 18.32 3.72
N ILE A 587 -34.79 17.27 2.99
CA ILE A 587 -36.16 16.75 3.04
C ILE A 587 -36.40 16.00 4.36
N ALA A 588 -35.41 15.24 4.84
CA ALA A 588 -35.50 14.45 6.07
C ALA A 588 -35.76 15.33 7.31
N GLU A 589 -35.22 16.55 7.37
CA GLU A 589 -35.48 17.50 8.47
C GLU A 589 -36.98 17.76 8.70
N LYS A 590 -37.82 17.67 7.66
CA LYS A 590 -39.28 17.85 7.77
C LYS A 590 -39.95 16.74 8.58
N PHE A 591 -39.42 15.52 8.49
CA PHE A 591 -40.01 14.31 9.07
C PHE A 591 -39.32 13.89 10.38
N PHE A 592 -38.00 14.06 10.47
CA PHE A 592 -37.16 13.50 11.54
C PHE A 592 -36.86 14.51 12.66
N GLN A 593 -37.87 15.25 13.13
CA GLN A 593 -37.69 16.33 14.12
C GLN A 593 -37.18 15.84 15.49
N ASP A 594 -37.54 14.62 15.89
CA ASP A 594 -37.13 13.99 17.16
C ASP A 594 -35.88 13.10 17.02
N TYR A 595 -35.14 13.22 15.91
CA TYR A 595 -33.97 12.40 15.61
C TYR A 595 -32.71 13.24 15.52
N GLU A 596 -31.58 12.65 15.90
CA GLU A 596 -30.29 13.17 15.50
C GLU A 596 -29.99 12.76 14.05
N ILE A 597 -30.02 13.73 13.13
CA ILE A 597 -29.61 13.51 11.75
C ILE A 597 -28.09 13.71 11.65
N LYS A 598 -27.38 12.71 11.12
CA LYS A 598 -25.92 12.74 10.90
C LYS A 598 -25.63 12.42 9.44
N ILE A 599 -24.62 13.08 8.87
CA ILE A 599 -24.21 12.86 7.48
C ILE A 599 -22.77 12.35 7.42
N LEU A 600 -22.55 11.26 6.68
CA LEU A 600 -21.20 10.74 6.39
C LEU A 600 -20.95 10.63 4.89
N SER A 601 -19.95 11.36 4.40
CA SER A 601 -19.55 11.30 3.01
C SER A 601 -18.04 11.49 2.82
N GLY A 602 -17.58 11.27 1.58
CA GLY A 602 -16.21 11.57 1.17
C GLY A 602 -15.84 13.06 1.27
N THR A 603 -16.82 13.97 1.40
CA THR A 603 -16.61 15.43 1.53
C THR A 603 -16.69 15.93 2.98
N ILE A 604 -17.09 15.08 3.94
CA ILE A 604 -16.96 15.38 5.38
C ILE A 604 -15.48 15.24 5.77
N LEU A 605 -14.92 16.28 6.40
CA LEU A 605 -13.55 16.26 6.90
C LEU A 605 -13.34 15.16 7.94
N GLU A 606 -12.11 14.65 7.99
CA GLU A 606 -11.75 13.51 8.83
C GLU A 606 -12.04 13.72 10.34
N PRO A 607 -11.77 14.90 10.94
CA PRO A 607 -12.09 15.13 12.35
C PRO A 607 -13.58 14.92 12.67
N ARG A 608 -14.48 15.50 11.85
CA ARG A 608 -15.92 15.33 12.02
C ARG A 608 -16.37 13.89 11.78
N ARG A 609 -15.78 13.20 10.79
CA ARG A 609 -16.08 11.79 10.53
C ARG A 609 -15.77 10.92 11.75
N LYS A 610 -14.62 11.13 12.39
CA LYS A 610 -14.23 10.41 13.61
C LYS A 610 -15.21 10.69 14.75
N GLN A 611 -15.55 11.95 14.96
CA GLN A 611 -16.51 12.37 15.98
C GLN A 611 -17.88 11.68 15.81
N ILE A 612 -18.45 11.67 14.61
CA ILE A 612 -19.73 10.99 14.33
C ILE A 612 -19.65 9.50 14.64
N ILE A 613 -18.55 8.83 14.26
CA ILE A 613 -18.36 7.39 14.53
C ILE A 613 -18.26 7.12 16.04
N GLU A 614 -17.55 7.96 16.78
CA GLU A 614 -17.44 7.86 18.24
C GLU A 614 -18.78 8.12 18.94
N GLU A 615 -19.53 9.13 18.51
CA GLU A 615 -20.88 9.40 18.99
C GLU A 615 -21.81 8.19 18.80
N LEU A 616 -21.74 7.53 17.63
CA LEU A 616 -22.53 6.34 17.31
C LEU A 616 -22.14 5.10 18.13
N LYS A 617 -20.87 5.01 18.55
CA LYS A 617 -20.34 3.92 19.38
C LYS A 617 -20.63 4.10 20.87
N ASN A 618 -20.75 5.34 21.35
CA ASN A 618 -20.93 5.61 22.77
C ASN A 618 -22.23 4.98 23.31
N GLU A 619 -22.10 4.20 24.39
CA GLU A 619 -23.20 3.53 25.09
C GLU A 619 -24.24 4.53 25.62
N GLU A 620 -23.81 5.70 26.08
CA GLU A 620 -24.70 6.76 26.60
C GLU A 620 -25.64 7.30 25.52
N ASN A 621 -25.21 7.23 24.26
CA ASN A 621 -26.02 7.66 23.11
C ASN A 621 -26.93 6.56 22.57
N LYS A 622 -26.91 5.33 23.12
CA LYS A 622 -27.77 4.22 22.63
C LYS A 622 -29.25 4.51 22.75
N SER A 623 -29.66 5.35 23.70
CA SER A 623 -31.06 5.75 23.92
C SER A 623 -31.61 6.75 22.89
N LYS A 624 -30.77 7.29 22.01
CA LYS A 624 -31.16 8.33 21.05
C LYS A 624 -31.63 7.72 19.73
N ASN A 625 -32.66 8.33 19.14
CA ASN A 625 -33.05 8.05 17.78
C ASN A 625 -32.08 8.73 16.81
N VAL A 626 -31.57 7.98 15.84
CA VAL A 626 -30.55 8.49 14.92
C VAL A 626 -30.92 8.15 13.48
N LEU A 627 -30.78 9.12 12.60
CA LEU A 627 -30.77 8.91 11.15
C LEU A 627 -29.38 9.21 10.61
N LEU A 628 -28.66 8.17 10.19
CA LEU A 628 -27.38 8.30 9.52
C LEU A 628 -27.58 8.29 8.00
N ILE A 629 -27.36 9.42 7.36
CA ILE A 629 -27.38 9.57 5.90
C ILE A 629 -25.95 9.45 5.39
N THR A 630 -25.69 8.55 4.47
CA THR A 630 -24.32 8.25 4.07
C THR A 630 -24.14 7.94 2.58
N THR A 631 -22.89 8.03 2.15
CA THR A 631 -22.40 7.37 0.92
C THR A 631 -21.71 6.05 1.29
N GLN A 632 -20.99 5.43 0.35
CA GLN A 632 -20.29 4.15 0.52
C GLN A 632 -19.18 4.16 1.59
N VAL A 633 -18.89 5.31 2.21
CA VAL A 633 -17.83 5.47 3.23
C VAL A 633 -18.01 4.60 4.48
N VAL A 634 -19.21 4.07 4.74
CA VAL A 634 -19.53 3.19 5.88
C VAL A 634 -19.38 1.70 5.56
N GLU A 635 -19.28 1.35 4.28
CA GLU A 635 -19.23 -0.05 3.83
C GLU A 635 -17.97 -0.76 4.33
N ALA A 636 -16.88 -0.03 4.54
CA ALA A 636 -15.61 -0.58 4.98
C ALA A 636 -14.97 0.27 6.09
N GLY A 637 -14.49 -0.39 7.14
CA GLY A 637 -13.71 0.27 8.21
C GLY A 637 -14.48 1.15 9.17
N VAL A 638 -15.81 1.02 9.19
CA VAL A 638 -16.64 1.71 10.17
C VAL A 638 -17.30 0.67 11.08
N ASP A 639 -17.03 0.79 12.38
CA ASP A 639 -17.55 -0.11 13.40
C ASP A 639 -18.79 0.46 14.08
N ILE A 640 -19.91 0.38 13.36
CA ILE A 640 -21.23 0.80 13.83
C ILE A 640 -22.21 -0.38 13.80
N ASP A 641 -23.25 -0.29 14.62
CA ASP A 641 -24.33 -1.28 14.75
C ASP A 641 -25.70 -0.57 14.75
N MET A 642 -26.35 -0.56 13.59
CA MET A 642 -27.63 0.09 13.30
C MET A 642 -28.79 -0.90 13.41
N ASP A 643 -30.02 -0.40 13.38
CA ASP A 643 -31.25 -1.20 13.56
C ASP A 643 -31.95 -1.48 12.22
N LEU A 644 -32.04 -0.46 11.37
CA LEU A 644 -32.61 -0.53 10.03
C LEU A 644 -31.66 0.03 8.99
N GLY A 645 -31.66 -0.56 7.80
CA GLY A 645 -30.89 -0.10 6.65
C GLY A 645 -31.75 0.24 5.45
N PHE A 646 -31.39 1.28 4.72
CA PHE A 646 -31.94 1.65 3.43
C PHE A 646 -30.78 1.83 2.46
N LYS A 647 -30.81 1.19 1.29
CA LYS A 647 -29.69 1.27 0.34
C LYS A 647 -30.18 1.55 -1.06
N ASN A 648 -29.57 2.55 -1.69
CA ASN A 648 -29.70 2.76 -3.11
C ASN A 648 -28.97 1.63 -3.85
N ARG A 649 -29.70 0.83 -4.60
CA ARG A 649 -29.23 -0.44 -5.18
C ARG A 649 -28.03 -0.23 -6.12
N SER A 650 -26.96 -1.01 -5.92
CA SER A 650 -25.69 -0.86 -6.65
C SER A 650 -25.09 -2.20 -7.11
N ILE A 651 -23.96 -2.65 -6.54
CA ILE A 651 -23.31 -3.94 -6.81
C ILE A 651 -23.47 -4.87 -5.61
N ILE A 652 -24.00 -6.07 -5.79
CA ILE A 652 -24.50 -6.96 -4.71
C ILE A 652 -23.58 -7.15 -3.48
N ASP A 653 -22.26 -7.07 -3.64
CA ASP A 653 -21.28 -7.08 -2.54
C ASP A 653 -21.48 -5.93 -1.56
N SER A 654 -21.76 -4.75 -2.09
CA SER A 654 -21.95 -3.50 -1.37
C SER A 654 -23.19 -3.57 -0.48
N GLU A 655 -24.27 -4.22 -0.92
CA GLU A 655 -25.49 -4.50 -0.16
C GLU A 655 -25.17 -5.35 1.07
N GLU A 656 -24.31 -6.37 0.92
CA GLU A 656 -23.85 -7.19 2.05
C GLU A 656 -22.98 -6.40 3.02
N GLN A 657 -22.14 -5.49 2.52
CA GLN A 657 -21.30 -4.66 3.38
C GLN A 657 -22.13 -3.70 4.25
N LEU A 658 -23.16 -3.06 3.69
CA LEU A 658 -24.10 -2.26 4.47
C LEU A 658 -24.89 -3.12 5.46
N ALA A 659 -25.38 -4.29 5.02
CA ALA A 659 -26.04 -5.25 5.90
C ALA A 659 -25.10 -5.69 7.05
N GLY A 660 -23.78 -5.72 6.82
CA GLY A 660 -22.69 -5.80 7.80
C GLY A 660 -22.77 -4.83 8.97
N ARG A 661 -23.45 -3.70 8.80
CA ARG A 661 -23.60 -2.61 9.77
C ARG A 661 -24.96 -2.61 10.46
N VAL A 662 -25.88 -3.49 10.06
CA VAL A 662 -27.22 -3.62 10.66
C VAL A 662 -27.29 -4.90 11.49
N ASN A 663 -27.76 -4.80 12.74
CA ASN A 663 -27.80 -5.90 13.72
C ASN A 663 -26.50 -6.71 13.79
N ARG A 664 -25.37 -6.01 13.87
CA ARG A 664 -24.02 -6.59 13.77
C ARG A 664 -23.73 -7.60 14.88
N ASN A 665 -24.34 -7.42 16.05
CA ASN A 665 -24.13 -8.25 17.22
C ASN A 665 -25.27 -9.24 17.52
N VAL A 666 -26.29 -9.31 16.66
CA VAL A 666 -27.44 -10.23 16.78
C VAL A 666 -28.15 -10.09 18.14
N ASN A 667 -28.35 -8.84 18.55
CA ASN A 667 -29.04 -8.48 19.80
C ASN A 667 -30.46 -7.96 19.56
N LYS A 668 -30.81 -7.71 18.30
CA LYS A 668 -32.01 -6.97 17.90
C LYS A 668 -32.91 -7.87 17.07
N LYS A 669 -34.22 -7.63 17.16
CA LYS A 669 -35.24 -8.33 16.35
C LYS A 669 -35.70 -7.44 15.20
N ASN A 670 -36.33 -8.04 14.19
CA ASN A 670 -37.00 -7.34 13.08
C ASN A 670 -36.11 -6.32 12.35
N CYS A 671 -34.83 -6.62 12.16
CA CYS A 671 -33.89 -5.75 11.47
C CYS A 671 -33.93 -6.01 9.96
N ILE A 672 -34.23 -4.97 9.19
CA ILE A 672 -34.48 -5.09 7.75
C ILE A 672 -33.56 -4.12 6.99
N VAL A 673 -33.07 -4.56 5.84
CA VAL A 673 -32.38 -3.74 4.84
C VAL A 673 -33.30 -3.59 3.63
N TYR A 674 -33.82 -2.39 3.43
CA TYR A 674 -34.67 -2.04 2.29
C TYR A 674 -33.82 -1.55 1.12
N LEU A 675 -34.05 -2.13 -0.07
CA LEU A 675 -33.39 -1.67 -1.29
C LEU A 675 -34.32 -0.75 -2.07
N PHE A 676 -33.81 0.40 -2.54
CA PHE A 676 -34.52 1.35 -3.38
C PHE A 676 -33.68 1.72 -4.61
N GLU A 677 -34.29 2.35 -5.62
CA GLU A 677 -33.60 2.82 -6.82
C GLU A 677 -33.90 4.31 -7.05
N LEU A 678 -32.94 5.16 -6.70
CA LEU A 678 -32.98 6.60 -6.97
C LEU A 678 -32.03 7.01 -8.10
N ASP A 679 -30.81 6.47 -8.09
CA ASP A 679 -29.72 6.92 -8.95
C ASP A 679 -29.33 5.85 -9.97
N ASP A 680 -28.72 6.27 -11.08
CA ASP A 680 -28.16 5.33 -12.05
C ASP A 680 -26.80 4.78 -11.58
N ALA A 681 -26.83 3.58 -10.99
CA ALA A 681 -25.64 2.88 -10.54
C ALA A 681 -24.62 2.61 -11.66
N SER A 682 -25.05 2.53 -12.93
CA SER A 682 -24.14 2.26 -14.06
C SER A 682 -23.14 3.40 -14.31
N VAL A 683 -23.43 4.61 -13.83
CA VAL A 683 -22.51 5.75 -13.94
C VAL A 683 -21.20 5.49 -13.18
N ILE A 684 -21.27 4.82 -12.03
CA ILE A 684 -20.08 4.42 -11.25
C ILE A 684 -19.64 3.01 -11.62
N TYR A 685 -20.59 2.07 -11.64
CA TYR A 685 -20.30 0.63 -11.68
C TYR A 685 -20.46 0.01 -13.07
N GLY A 686 -20.87 0.76 -14.10
CA GLY A 686 -21.18 0.22 -15.43
C GLY A 686 -19.98 -0.40 -16.15
N LYS A 687 -18.75 -0.07 -15.75
CA LYS A 687 -17.52 -0.73 -16.23
C LYS A 687 -17.10 -1.93 -15.36
N ASP A 688 -17.66 -2.08 -14.16
CA ASP A 688 -17.37 -3.20 -13.27
C ASP A 688 -18.06 -4.47 -13.77
N ARG A 689 -17.31 -5.56 -13.89
CA ARG A 689 -17.86 -6.82 -14.39
C ARG A 689 -18.91 -7.40 -13.44
N ARG A 690 -18.76 -7.21 -12.13
CA ARG A 690 -19.75 -7.66 -11.14
C ARG A 690 -21.12 -7.05 -11.41
N PHE A 691 -21.16 -5.73 -11.62
CA PHE A 691 -22.39 -5.02 -11.95
C PHE A 691 -23.07 -5.59 -13.20
N LYS A 692 -22.29 -5.78 -14.28
CA LYS A 692 -22.79 -6.32 -15.54
C LYS A 692 -23.34 -7.73 -15.37
N GLU A 693 -22.59 -8.63 -14.76
CA GLU A 693 -23.02 -10.02 -14.57
C GLU A 693 -24.25 -10.11 -13.66
N THR A 694 -24.31 -9.32 -12.59
CA THR A 694 -25.49 -9.25 -11.74
C THR A 694 -26.72 -8.82 -12.53
N ARG A 695 -26.66 -7.69 -13.25
CA ARG A 695 -27.81 -7.14 -13.97
C ARG A 695 -28.22 -7.95 -15.20
N SER A 696 -27.30 -8.63 -15.87
CA SER A 696 -27.57 -9.37 -17.10
C SER A 696 -27.91 -10.85 -16.88
N HIS A 697 -27.40 -11.47 -15.82
CA HIS A 697 -27.48 -12.93 -15.66
C HIS A 697 -28.00 -13.39 -14.30
N LEU A 698 -27.97 -12.55 -13.26
CA LEU A 698 -28.32 -12.96 -11.89
C LEU A 698 -29.41 -12.08 -11.26
N GLU A 699 -30.18 -11.35 -12.07
CA GLU A 699 -31.23 -10.45 -11.59
C GLU A 699 -32.34 -11.24 -10.87
N ASP A 700 -32.75 -12.39 -11.44
CA ASP A 700 -33.77 -13.27 -10.85
C ASP A 700 -33.27 -13.98 -9.57
N GLU A 701 -31.95 -14.15 -9.43
CA GLU A 701 -31.31 -14.80 -8.29
C GLU A 701 -30.82 -13.79 -7.23
N TYR A 702 -30.99 -12.49 -7.47
CA TYR A 702 -30.35 -11.42 -6.70
C TYR A 702 -30.65 -11.52 -5.19
N PHE A 703 -31.92 -11.68 -4.82
CA PHE A 703 -32.32 -11.82 -3.42
C PHE A 703 -32.00 -13.20 -2.83
N ASP A 704 -31.96 -14.25 -3.66
CA ASP A 704 -31.50 -15.58 -3.23
C ASP A 704 -30.03 -15.53 -2.82
N ILE A 705 -29.20 -14.83 -3.60
CA ILE A 705 -27.78 -14.61 -3.30
C ILE A 705 -27.60 -13.86 -1.98
N LEU A 706 -28.32 -12.75 -1.78
CA LEU A 706 -28.24 -11.96 -0.54
C LEU A 706 -28.72 -12.74 0.69
N LYS A 707 -29.78 -13.55 0.54
CA LYS A 707 -30.36 -14.34 1.62
C LYS A 707 -29.47 -15.51 2.02
N ASN A 708 -28.98 -16.26 1.04
CA ASN A 708 -28.19 -17.48 1.26
C ASN A 708 -26.68 -17.23 1.28
N LYS A 709 -26.26 -15.97 1.09
CA LYS A 709 -24.85 -15.56 1.01
C LYS A 709 -24.06 -16.29 -0.06
N SER A 710 -24.70 -16.63 -1.18
CA SER A 710 -24.11 -17.42 -2.27
C SER A 710 -23.38 -16.56 -3.32
N PHE A 711 -22.54 -15.63 -2.87
CA PHE A 711 -21.76 -14.71 -3.73
C PHE A 711 -20.84 -15.42 -4.72
N ASP A 712 -20.45 -16.67 -4.43
CA ASP A 712 -19.72 -17.54 -5.37
C ASP A 712 -20.39 -17.59 -6.75
N ARG A 713 -21.73 -17.56 -6.84
CA ARG A 713 -22.43 -17.56 -8.14
C ARG A 713 -22.03 -16.38 -9.03
N LEU A 714 -21.90 -15.19 -8.42
CA LEU A 714 -21.42 -13.99 -9.12
C LEU A 714 -19.97 -14.16 -9.55
N TYR A 715 -19.12 -14.63 -8.64
CA TYR A 715 -17.69 -14.71 -8.91
C TYR A 715 -17.34 -15.80 -9.91
N GLU A 716 -18.08 -16.90 -9.99
CA GLU A 716 -17.94 -17.87 -11.09
C GLU A 716 -18.22 -17.21 -12.45
N LYS A 717 -19.23 -16.34 -12.57
CA LYS A 717 -19.48 -15.60 -13.82
C LYS A 717 -18.35 -14.63 -14.17
N VAL A 718 -17.83 -13.93 -13.17
CA VAL A 718 -16.68 -13.04 -13.35
C VAL A 718 -15.42 -13.82 -13.75
N LYS A 719 -15.17 -14.99 -13.15
CA LYS A 719 -14.07 -15.90 -13.49
C LYS A 719 -14.20 -16.46 -14.90
N GLU A 720 -15.39 -16.91 -15.31
CA GLU A 720 -15.67 -17.37 -16.69
C GLU A 720 -15.31 -16.28 -17.71
N TRP A 721 -15.66 -15.03 -17.42
CA TRP A 721 -15.28 -13.89 -18.26
C TRP A 721 -13.77 -13.61 -18.26
N LEU A 722 -13.10 -13.64 -17.11
CA LEU A 722 -11.64 -13.46 -17.04
C LEU A 722 -10.92 -14.57 -17.79
N GLY A 723 -11.34 -15.82 -17.60
CA GLY A 723 -10.78 -16.99 -18.26
C GLY A 723 -10.93 -16.92 -19.78
N SER A 724 -12.10 -16.56 -20.29
CA SER A 724 -12.31 -16.37 -21.74
C SER A 724 -11.46 -15.23 -22.31
N THR A 725 -11.33 -14.11 -21.58
CA THR A 725 -10.49 -12.98 -21.99
C THR A 725 -9.01 -13.36 -22.03
N ASN A 726 -8.54 -14.15 -21.05
CA ASN A 726 -7.15 -14.61 -20.95
C ASN A 726 -6.76 -15.68 -22.00
N GLN A 727 -7.72 -16.33 -22.65
CA GLN A 727 -7.46 -17.25 -23.76
C GLN A 727 -7.07 -16.52 -25.06
N VAL A 728 -7.39 -15.23 -25.18
CA VAL A 728 -7.01 -14.43 -26.34
C VAL A 728 -5.54 -14.05 -26.20
N SER A 729 -4.67 -14.70 -26.98
CA SER A 729 -3.24 -14.40 -26.98
C SER A 729 -2.98 -12.95 -27.38
N ASN A 730 -2.04 -12.31 -26.69
CA ASN A 730 -1.58 -10.94 -26.95
C ASN A 730 -2.66 -9.85 -26.82
N LEU A 731 -3.79 -10.14 -26.16
CA LEU A 731 -4.75 -9.10 -25.80
C LEU A 731 -4.20 -8.31 -24.61
N ALA A 732 -3.98 -7.00 -24.81
CA ALA A 732 -3.57 -6.09 -23.75
C ALA A 732 -4.57 -6.13 -22.58
N GLY A 733 -4.07 -6.06 -21.35
CA GLY A 733 -4.92 -6.14 -20.15
C GLY A 733 -5.23 -7.56 -19.68
N THR A 734 -4.70 -8.62 -20.32
CA THR A 734 -4.81 -10.02 -19.83
C THR A 734 -3.66 -10.37 -18.89
N ALA A 735 -3.85 -11.31 -17.96
CA ALA A 735 -2.75 -11.81 -17.12
C ALA A 735 -1.60 -12.39 -17.95
N SER A 736 -1.90 -13.10 -19.04
CA SER A 736 -0.89 -13.67 -19.94
C SER A 736 -0.05 -12.60 -20.64
N SER A 737 -0.69 -11.53 -21.12
CA SER A 737 0.03 -10.38 -21.69
C SER A 737 0.84 -9.65 -20.62
N TYR A 738 0.28 -9.45 -19.43
CA TYR A 738 1.00 -8.83 -18.30
C TYR A 738 2.26 -9.62 -17.92
N GLU A 739 2.16 -10.95 -17.83
CA GLU A 739 3.28 -11.84 -17.55
C GLU A 739 4.32 -11.85 -18.68
N LYS A 740 3.91 -12.12 -19.93
CA LYS A 740 4.85 -12.39 -21.02
C LYS A 740 5.34 -11.13 -21.73
N GLU A 741 4.45 -10.18 -21.98
CA GLU A 741 4.74 -9.00 -22.79
C GLU A 741 5.26 -7.83 -21.95
N LEU A 742 4.87 -7.74 -20.67
CA LEU A 742 5.32 -6.66 -19.80
C LEU A 742 6.42 -7.12 -18.85
N ILE A 743 6.14 -8.09 -17.98
CA ILE A 743 7.13 -8.63 -17.02
C ILE A 743 8.27 -9.34 -17.74
N GLY A 744 7.95 -10.22 -18.69
CA GLY A 744 8.94 -10.97 -19.47
C GLY A 744 9.81 -10.13 -20.40
N LYS A 745 9.48 -8.85 -20.59
CA LYS A 745 10.28 -7.87 -21.32
C LYS A 745 10.86 -6.76 -20.42
N LEU A 746 10.62 -6.83 -19.11
CA LEU A 746 11.02 -5.83 -18.12
C LEU A 746 10.55 -4.41 -18.48
N ASN A 747 9.31 -4.29 -18.94
CA ASN A 747 8.68 -3.01 -19.27
C ASN A 747 8.12 -2.32 -18.01
N PHE A 748 9.02 -1.84 -17.13
CA PHE A 748 8.64 -1.28 -15.83
C PHE A 748 7.55 -0.19 -15.92
N PRO A 749 7.58 0.77 -16.87
CA PRO A 749 6.51 1.78 -17.00
C PRO A 749 5.13 1.18 -17.33
N LYS A 750 5.05 0.22 -18.26
CA LYS A 750 3.76 -0.37 -18.65
C LYS A 750 3.22 -1.35 -17.61
N ILE A 751 4.11 -2.05 -16.89
CA ILE A 751 3.75 -2.86 -15.71
C ILE A 751 3.04 -1.96 -14.68
N ASP A 752 3.60 -0.78 -14.41
CA ASP A 752 3.03 0.17 -13.46
C ASP A 752 1.65 0.69 -13.90
N GLU A 753 1.55 1.12 -15.17
CA GLU A 753 0.33 1.66 -15.78
C GLU A 753 -0.83 0.65 -15.79
N GLU A 754 -0.56 -0.60 -16.23
CA GLU A 754 -1.60 -1.62 -16.41
C GLU A 754 -2.17 -2.14 -15.09
N PHE A 755 -1.36 -2.17 -14.02
CA PHE A 755 -1.81 -2.56 -12.68
C PHE A 755 -2.11 -1.32 -11.82
N THR A 756 -3.04 -0.46 -12.24
CA THR A 756 -3.45 0.71 -11.44
C THR A 756 -4.75 0.44 -10.70
N LEU A 757 -4.70 0.30 -9.36
CA LEU A 757 -5.88 0.02 -8.54
C LEU A 757 -6.92 1.14 -8.56
N ILE A 758 -6.47 2.40 -8.67
CA ILE A 758 -7.33 3.60 -8.73
C ILE A 758 -7.00 4.36 -10.02
N GLY A 759 -7.82 4.14 -11.06
CA GLY A 759 -7.57 4.69 -12.40
C GLY A 759 -7.97 6.15 -12.61
N HIS A 760 -8.47 6.84 -11.57
CA HIS A 760 -8.90 8.24 -11.67
C HIS A 760 -7.95 9.14 -10.87
N SER A 761 -7.62 10.30 -11.45
CA SER A 761 -6.96 11.37 -10.69
C SER A 761 -7.97 12.03 -9.75
N ASN A 762 -7.50 12.39 -8.56
CA ASN A 762 -8.28 13.11 -7.58
C ASN A 762 -7.70 14.52 -7.40
N THR A 763 -8.58 15.51 -7.28
CA THR A 763 -8.26 16.85 -6.81
C THR A 763 -8.41 16.87 -5.30
N SER A 764 -7.34 17.24 -4.59
CA SER A 764 -7.38 17.47 -3.14
C SER A 764 -7.92 18.87 -2.88
N VAL A 765 -9.08 18.96 -2.25
CA VAL A 765 -9.73 20.22 -1.89
C VAL A 765 -9.36 20.56 -0.44
N PHE A 766 -8.72 21.71 -0.24
CA PHE A 766 -8.39 22.22 1.09
C PHE A 766 -9.46 23.19 1.56
N VAL A 767 -10.01 22.96 2.75
CA VAL A 767 -11.04 23.80 3.35
C VAL A 767 -10.43 24.63 4.49
N PRO A 768 -10.21 25.94 4.31
CA PRO A 768 -9.52 26.80 5.28
C PRO A 768 -10.46 27.26 6.41
N LEU A 769 -11.15 26.32 7.05
CA LEU A 769 -12.04 26.59 8.19
C LEU A 769 -11.30 26.51 9.52
N ASP A 770 -11.84 27.12 10.57
CA ASP A 770 -11.30 26.97 11.93
C ASP A 770 -11.86 25.70 12.56
N LEU A 771 -10.98 24.71 12.82
CA LEU A 771 -11.39 23.47 13.47
C LEU A 771 -11.47 23.67 14.99
N PRO A 772 -12.60 23.36 15.64
CA PRO A 772 -12.70 23.34 17.09
C PRO A 772 -12.03 22.10 17.69
N ASP A 773 -11.83 22.13 19.01
CA ASP A 773 -11.30 21.04 19.82
C ASP A 773 -9.94 20.53 19.31
N ALA A 774 -9.02 21.46 18.98
CA ALA A 774 -7.72 21.16 18.38
C ALA A 774 -6.92 20.11 19.18
N SER A 775 -6.98 20.19 20.51
CA SER A 775 -6.40 19.23 21.45
C SER A 775 -6.88 17.78 21.25
N SER A 776 -8.08 17.58 20.73
CA SER A 776 -8.65 16.25 20.44
C SER A 776 -8.33 15.76 19.01
N VAL A 777 -8.07 16.69 18.10
CA VAL A 777 -7.91 16.41 16.66
C VAL A 777 -6.44 16.15 16.30
N PHE A 778 -5.51 16.90 16.89
CA PHE A 778 -4.09 16.87 16.60
C PHE A 778 -3.30 16.28 17.76
N SER A 779 -2.16 15.65 17.47
CA SER A 779 -1.27 15.17 18.53
C SER A 779 -0.49 16.34 19.16
N ASP A 780 -0.03 16.17 20.41
CA ASP A 780 0.82 17.15 21.09
C ASP A 780 2.03 17.57 20.25
N GLN A 781 2.63 16.62 19.52
CA GLN A 781 3.73 16.87 18.59
C GLN A 781 3.34 17.77 17.41
N GLN A 782 2.12 17.60 16.86
CA GLN A 782 1.63 18.44 15.78
C GLN A 782 1.32 19.85 16.27
N LEU A 783 0.74 19.98 17.46
CA LEU A 783 0.46 21.26 18.08
C LEU A 783 1.76 22.02 18.40
N GLN A 784 2.74 21.34 18.99
CA GLN A 784 4.06 21.91 19.24
C GLN A 784 4.76 22.36 17.94
N PHE A 785 4.72 21.54 16.88
CA PHE A 785 5.24 21.92 15.57
C PHE A 785 4.58 23.18 15.03
N LEU A 786 3.26 23.32 15.16
CA LEU A 786 2.54 24.51 14.71
C LEU A 786 2.96 25.77 15.49
N GLU A 787 3.09 25.66 16.81
CA GLU A 787 3.55 26.75 17.68
C GLU A 787 4.99 27.19 17.35
N GLU A 788 5.91 26.24 17.11
CA GLU A 788 7.29 26.52 16.70
C GLU A 788 7.39 27.33 15.41
N PHE A 789 6.42 27.14 14.50
CA PHE A 789 6.31 27.88 13.25
C PHE A 789 5.37 29.11 13.33
N GLY A 790 4.97 29.50 14.55
CA GLY A 790 4.20 30.72 14.80
C GLY A 790 2.71 30.63 14.45
N VAL A 791 2.13 29.42 14.38
CA VAL A 791 0.69 29.23 14.24
C VAL A 791 0.06 29.14 15.64
N GLU A 792 -0.71 30.17 16.00
CA GLU A 792 -1.37 30.25 17.31
C GLU A 792 -2.64 29.38 17.38
N ILE A 793 -2.86 28.76 18.54
CA ILE A 793 -4.09 28.03 18.90
C ILE A 793 -4.87 28.90 19.88
N TYR A 794 -6.03 29.39 19.47
CA TYR A 794 -6.86 30.30 20.28
C TYR A 794 -8.15 29.61 20.72
N GLU A 795 -8.46 29.58 22.02
CA GLU A 795 -9.65 28.93 22.58
C GLU A 795 -9.83 27.47 22.09
N ASP A 796 -8.73 26.71 22.01
CA ASP A 796 -8.68 25.34 21.47
C ASP A 796 -9.21 25.21 20.02
N LYS A 797 -9.08 26.28 19.23
CA LYS A 797 -9.37 26.29 17.80
C LYS A 797 -8.08 26.50 17.01
N LEU A 798 -7.92 25.71 15.95
CA LEU A 798 -6.82 25.84 15.00
C LEU A 798 -7.34 26.38 13.66
N SER A 799 -6.70 27.44 13.17
CA SER A 799 -7.12 28.06 11.90
C SER A 799 -6.55 27.32 10.69
N GLY A 800 -7.43 26.82 9.83
CA GLY A 800 -7.04 26.20 8.56
C GLY A 800 -6.33 27.17 7.61
N GLU A 801 -6.67 28.46 7.65
CA GLU A 801 -5.97 29.49 6.86
C GLU A 801 -4.51 29.65 7.31
N ALA A 802 -4.27 29.72 8.63
CA ALA A 802 -2.92 29.81 9.18
C ALA A 802 -2.08 28.57 8.83
N VAL A 803 -2.67 27.38 8.92
CA VAL A 803 -2.03 26.11 8.52
C VAL A 803 -1.65 26.12 7.03
N PHE A 804 -2.54 26.60 6.15
CA PHE A 804 -2.26 26.66 4.72
C PHE A 804 -1.18 27.71 4.39
N ASN A 805 -1.18 28.85 5.08
CA ASN A 805 -0.14 29.87 4.92
C ASN A 805 1.24 29.34 5.34
N LEU A 806 1.32 28.56 6.43
CA LEU A 806 2.54 27.85 6.81
C LEU A 806 3.01 26.90 5.69
N TYR A 807 2.08 26.18 5.05
CA TYR A 807 2.40 25.29 3.92
C TYR A 807 3.01 26.05 2.73
N LYS A 808 2.40 27.18 2.33
CA LYS A 808 2.94 28.04 1.28
C LYS A 808 4.35 28.52 1.64
N ASN A 809 4.55 29.00 2.86
CA ASN A 809 5.82 29.52 3.33
C ASN A 809 6.92 28.46 3.29
N LEU A 810 6.65 27.23 3.75
CA LEU A 810 7.62 26.14 3.70
C LEU A 810 7.98 25.72 2.27
N ILE A 811 7.02 25.74 1.33
CA ILE A 811 7.32 25.43 -0.08
C ILE A 811 8.19 26.51 -0.72
N ILE A 812 7.92 27.78 -0.45
CA ILE A 812 8.64 28.91 -1.05
C ILE A 812 10.01 29.11 -0.39
N SER A 813 10.15 28.78 0.90
CA SER A 813 11.40 28.99 1.64
C SER A 813 12.59 28.26 1.00
N TYR A 814 13.64 29.04 0.70
CA TYR A 814 14.92 28.58 0.13
C TYR A 814 16.01 28.37 1.20
N SER A 815 15.77 28.73 2.46
CA SER A 815 16.79 28.78 3.51
C SER A 815 16.90 27.51 4.36
N GLU A 816 15.96 26.56 4.25
CA GLU A 816 16.03 25.28 4.97
C GLU A 816 16.87 24.24 4.22
N SER A 817 17.59 23.40 4.98
CA SER A 817 18.22 22.21 4.40
C SER A 817 17.16 21.31 3.73
N LEU A 818 17.52 20.70 2.60
CA LEU A 818 16.59 19.91 1.76
C LEU A 818 15.93 18.76 2.55
N THR A 819 16.63 18.23 3.55
CA THR A 819 16.14 17.19 4.47
C THR A 819 15.13 17.75 5.48
N SER A 820 15.46 18.85 6.16
CA SER A 820 14.55 19.50 7.13
C SER A 820 13.25 19.93 6.47
N LYS A 821 13.33 20.53 5.27
CA LYS A 821 12.16 20.91 4.47
C LYS A 821 11.25 19.71 4.16
N LYS A 822 11.82 18.57 3.75
CA LYS A 822 11.03 17.35 3.47
C LYS A 822 10.32 16.83 4.71
N ARG A 823 10.98 16.85 5.86
CA ARG A 823 10.38 16.43 7.15
C ARG A 823 9.25 17.35 7.56
N ASN A 824 9.50 18.66 7.60
CA ASN A 824 8.52 19.67 7.96
C ASN A 824 7.27 19.57 7.06
N LEU A 825 7.48 19.40 5.75
CA LEU A 825 6.40 19.16 4.80
C LEU A 825 5.62 17.86 5.07
N LYS A 826 6.26 16.78 5.51
CA LYS A 826 5.56 15.53 5.87
C LYS A 826 4.68 15.68 7.12
N ILE A 827 5.22 16.31 8.17
CA ILE A 827 4.44 16.61 9.39
C ILE A 827 3.24 17.48 9.02
N LEU A 828 3.49 18.56 8.26
CA LEU A 828 2.44 19.48 7.83
C LEU A 828 1.43 18.83 6.87
N GLN A 829 1.83 17.92 5.99
CA GLN A 829 0.90 17.15 5.16
C GLN A 829 -0.08 16.32 5.99
N SER A 830 0.38 15.75 7.11
CA SER A 830 -0.50 15.04 8.05
C SER A 830 -1.52 16.00 8.68
N ILE A 831 -1.10 17.19 9.10
CA ILE A 831 -1.99 18.24 9.64
C ILE A 831 -2.98 18.71 8.57
N MET A 832 -2.50 19.05 7.38
CA MET A 832 -3.33 19.47 6.24
C MET A 832 -4.37 18.43 5.84
N SER A 833 -4.08 17.15 6.05
CA SER A 833 -5.03 16.09 5.75
C SER A 833 -6.31 16.16 6.59
N MET A 834 -6.29 16.83 7.76
CA MET A 834 -7.47 17.09 8.58
C MET A 834 -8.40 18.16 7.98
N TYR A 835 -7.87 19.01 7.11
CA TYR A 835 -8.59 20.07 6.38
C TYR A 835 -8.89 19.72 4.92
N THR A 836 -8.53 18.50 4.49
CA THR A 836 -8.59 18.12 3.08
C THR A 836 -9.57 16.98 2.84
N PHE A 837 -10.37 17.10 1.77
CA PHE A 837 -11.08 15.98 1.17
C PHE A 837 -10.72 15.84 -0.31
N SER A 838 -11.12 14.74 -0.95
CA SER A 838 -10.76 14.45 -2.35
C SER A 838 -12.01 14.36 -3.21
N LEU A 839 -11.94 14.96 -4.40
CA LEU A 839 -12.95 14.85 -5.45
C LEU A 839 -12.32 14.26 -6.72
N PHE A 840 -13.11 13.61 -7.56
CA PHE A 840 -12.63 13.19 -8.89
C PHE A 840 -12.32 14.44 -9.72
N SER A 841 -11.10 14.53 -10.27
CA SER A 841 -10.63 15.75 -10.93
C SER A 841 -11.48 16.17 -12.13
N GLU A 842 -12.02 15.18 -12.86
CA GLU A 842 -12.86 15.43 -14.04
C GLU A 842 -14.33 15.70 -13.71
N SER A 843 -14.70 15.67 -12.42
CA SER A 843 -16.09 15.87 -12.00
C SER A 843 -16.60 17.28 -12.33
N LYS A 844 -17.92 17.37 -12.56
CA LYS A 844 -18.61 18.64 -12.74
C LYS A 844 -18.42 19.56 -11.53
N VAL A 845 -18.43 18.98 -10.32
CA VAL A 845 -18.22 19.65 -9.04
C VAL A 845 -16.89 20.41 -9.01
N VAL A 846 -15.77 19.78 -9.40
CA VAL A 846 -14.45 20.45 -9.43
C VAL A 846 -14.45 21.61 -10.42
N LYS A 847 -15.03 21.42 -11.61
CA LYS A 847 -15.13 22.50 -12.62
C LYS A 847 -15.97 23.67 -12.11
N GLU A 848 -17.08 23.40 -11.42
CA GLU A 848 -17.95 24.42 -10.83
C GLU A 848 -17.22 25.18 -9.71
N LEU A 849 -16.51 24.48 -8.82
CA LEU A 849 -15.68 25.11 -7.79
C LEU A 849 -14.62 26.03 -8.39
N ILE A 850 -13.89 25.59 -9.42
CA ILE A 850 -12.89 26.44 -10.10
C ILE A 850 -13.57 27.66 -10.74
N SER A 851 -14.73 27.47 -11.39
CA SER A 851 -15.47 28.58 -12.00
C SER A 851 -16.01 29.58 -10.97
N GLY A 852 -16.27 29.14 -9.75
CA GLY A 852 -16.68 29.99 -8.61
C GLY A 852 -15.52 30.72 -7.92
N GLY A 853 -14.37 30.88 -8.59
CA GLY A 853 -13.25 31.68 -8.10
C GLY A 853 -12.25 30.96 -7.18
N ASN A 854 -12.41 29.65 -6.95
CA ASN A 854 -11.45 28.85 -6.17
C ASN A 854 -10.22 28.51 -7.03
N GLN A 855 -9.02 28.55 -6.44
CA GLN A 855 -7.76 28.44 -7.19
C GLN A 855 -6.98 27.18 -6.83
N GLU A 856 -6.28 26.62 -7.82
CA GLU A 856 -5.29 25.59 -7.57
C GLU A 856 -4.00 26.23 -7.05
N GLU A 857 -3.63 25.88 -5.83
CA GLU A 857 -2.47 26.39 -5.12
C GLU A 857 -1.65 25.22 -4.57
N TYR A 858 -0.40 25.10 -5.02
CA TYR A 858 0.60 24.17 -4.47
C TYR A 858 0.12 22.70 -4.34
N GLY A 859 -0.68 22.24 -5.31
CA GLY A 859 -1.20 20.87 -5.35
C GLY A 859 -2.57 20.67 -4.69
N PHE A 860 -3.21 21.73 -4.21
CA PHE A 860 -4.56 21.71 -3.64
C PHE A 860 -5.48 22.67 -4.37
N LEU A 861 -6.76 22.34 -4.50
CA LEU A 861 -7.80 23.32 -4.80
C LEU A 861 -8.16 24.01 -3.47
N TYR A 862 -7.72 25.26 -3.31
CA TYR A 862 -7.99 26.05 -2.11
C TYR A 862 -9.40 26.64 -2.17
N LEU A 863 -10.24 26.30 -1.20
CA LEU A 863 -11.64 26.69 -1.17
C LEU A 863 -11.81 28.08 -0.53
N THR A 864 -11.49 29.14 -1.27
CA THR A 864 -11.67 30.55 -0.85
C THR A 864 -13.09 30.83 -0.37
N SER A 865 -14.05 30.20 -1.02
CA SER A 865 -15.50 30.32 -0.80
C SER A 865 -16.07 29.29 0.20
N HIS A 866 -15.23 28.78 1.11
CA HIS A 866 -15.65 27.73 2.05
C HIS A 866 -16.85 28.13 2.91
N LYS A 867 -17.02 29.42 3.25
CA LYS A 867 -18.14 29.88 4.10
C LYS A 867 -19.49 29.74 3.40
N GLU A 868 -19.50 29.84 2.07
CA GLU A 868 -20.70 29.76 1.26
C GLU A 868 -21.06 28.30 0.96
N VAL A 869 -20.06 27.47 0.63
CA VAL A 869 -20.29 26.12 0.07
C VAL A 869 -19.85 24.95 0.92
N TYR A 870 -19.27 25.18 2.09
CA TYR A 870 -18.90 24.12 3.01
C TYR A 870 -19.58 24.29 4.36
N ASP A 871 -20.19 23.22 4.85
CA ASP A 871 -20.73 23.14 6.21
C ASP A 871 -20.03 21.99 6.95
N ILE A 872 -19.63 22.21 8.20
CA ILE A 872 -18.88 21.18 8.95
C ILE A 872 -19.73 19.93 9.24
N GLN A 873 -21.05 20.07 9.33
CA GLN A 873 -21.97 18.96 9.62
C GLN A 873 -22.38 18.20 8.36
N MET A 874 -22.56 18.90 7.24
CA MET A 874 -23.11 18.36 6.00
C MET A 874 -22.09 18.18 4.88
N GLY A 875 -20.90 18.76 5.03
CA GLY A 875 -19.81 18.79 4.07
C GLY A 875 -20.06 19.78 2.94
N LEU A 876 -19.51 19.46 1.76
CA LEU A 876 -19.69 20.26 0.55
C LEU A 876 -21.18 20.36 0.14
N GLN A 877 -21.64 21.58 -0.09
CA GLN A 877 -23.02 21.97 -0.41
C GLN A 877 -23.19 22.28 -1.90
N ASP A 878 -23.18 21.25 -2.75
CA ASP A 878 -23.25 21.37 -4.22
C ASP A 878 -24.41 22.23 -4.73
N GLN A 879 -25.53 22.31 -3.99
CA GLN A 879 -26.70 23.11 -4.37
C GLN A 879 -26.43 24.63 -4.34
N LYS A 880 -25.47 25.08 -3.53
CA LYS A 880 -25.11 26.50 -3.40
C LYS A 880 -24.16 26.98 -4.50
N PHE A 881 -23.68 26.08 -5.37
CA PHE A 881 -22.73 26.44 -6.41
C PHE A 881 -23.34 27.36 -7.49
N SER A 882 -24.64 27.26 -7.74
CA SER A 882 -25.32 28.18 -8.67
C SER A 882 -25.37 29.62 -8.17
N GLU A 883 -25.20 29.84 -6.87
CA GLU A 883 -25.14 31.18 -6.26
C GLU A 883 -23.75 31.82 -6.41
N MET A 884 -22.71 31.02 -6.70
CA MET A 884 -21.32 31.49 -6.86
C MET A 884 -21.04 32.13 -8.21
N ILE A 885 -21.76 31.74 -9.28
CA ILE A 885 -21.53 32.24 -10.64
C ILE A 885 -21.89 33.74 -10.77
N PHE A 886 -22.52 34.32 -9.73
CA PHE A 886 -22.96 35.72 -9.67
C PHE A 886 -22.13 36.59 -8.70
N LEU A 887 -21.05 36.06 -8.12
CA LEU A 887 -20.01 36.80 -7.36
C LEU A 887 -18.73 36.86 -8.18
#